data_AF-A0A016SI29-F1
#
_entry.id   AF-A0A016SI29-F1
#
_cell.length_a   1.000
_cell.length_b   1.000
_cell.length_c   1.000
_cell.angle_alpha   90.00
_cell.angle_beta   90.00
_cell.angle_gamma   90.00
#
_symmetry.space_group_name_H-M   'P 1'
#
loop_
_entity.id
_entity.type
_entity.pdbx_description
1 polymer ?
#
loop_
_entity_poly.entity_id
_entity_poly.type
_entity_poly.pdbx_seq_one_letter_code
_entity_poly.pdbx_strand_id
1 'polypeptide(L)'
;MVLATNTGYFYQSSPGISHGIIPLGVWKANYCNYGKQSKCPIMSEELLDASLNLTTTVTPLLNRIFSNTSLGHRLLERLTLVNLRHTLYFITPYETAVPTVEQVPNYNVEVSAWWLTFVVVEFLILQISGHHDRFALNDSITSICAGMLSQCFKFGGRTVAIFLYIFIWNNFRLIELPWDSPWTWLLCLVFQDLMYYCGHRAVHEFGFFWGLHTIHHSSEYYNFSTALRQAAIQDAGLAIYDVLQAFFIPPPIFLVHRYFSEILQFVMHTSLFDTLGPLGIVFNTPSHHRVHHGRNPYCIDKNYGGVFIIWDKVRCVISYPDFDAIATKNRAGVLFNSRGVTLLGTLIQSIYRSITFQMFGTFAAERKDDPPIYGLVHNENTFNQIYLQAHVLWDMIYFKGQMKNEKGEPLFPGLTNKIKAALYPPGWFPGVPVRPFFHWFSLVDTAYGVPEPEKPVVRYNPPLKTWLKLYLIGHFTLLLAIFLHFEYDRPRLDYVDFSLKIAFFLVTMQTFSAFFDKCWYASSLEISRCFGVMAYFGVLMTDRTGVAPHRVFMFTVHGISALLWIGYSIEEVVGLPVHFGQSNAGVAAAPVIDHRYISKRISASRRIHENENEKKVAISIISKADSLTPTAPPQPPQPTAQVAIHSAL
;
A
#
# COMPACT_ATOMS: atom_id res chain seq x y z
N MET A 1 -4.08 -19.24 28.46
CA MET A 1 -5.15 -19.78 29.34
C MET A 1 -5.94 -20.82 28.55
N VAL A 2 -6.55 -21.81 29.19
CA VAL A 2 -6.80 -23.14 28.58
C VAL A 2 -8.18 -23.27 27.95
N LEU A 3 -8.25 -23.79 26.72
CA LEU A 3 -9.06 -24.98 26.38
C LEU A 3 -8.70 -25.55 25.01
N ALA A 4 -8.65 -26.89 24.94
CA ALA A 4 -8.58 -27.67 23.71
C ALA A 4 -9.42 -28.94 23.92
N THR A 5 -10.24 -29.33 22.95
CA THR A 5 -11.03 -30.56 23.00
C THR A 5 -11.14 -31.20 21.62
N ASN A 6 -10.46 -32.33 21.44
CA ASN A 6 -10.80 -33.31 20.42
C ASN A 6 -12.04 -34.09 20.89
N THR A 7 -13.13 -34.09 20.13
CA THR A 7 -14.20 -35.10 20.22
C THR A 7 -14.88 -35.25 18.86
N GLY A 8 -14.72 -36.40 18.23
CA GLY A 8 -15.57 -36.81 17.12
C GLY A 8 -16.81 -37.55 17.65
N TYR A 9 -17.97 -37.32 17.03
CA TYR A 9 -19.20 -38.06 17.32
C TYR A 9 -19.84 -38.56 16.03
N PHE A 10 -20.05 -39.88 15.96
CA PHE A 10 -20.98 -40.49 15.00
C PHE A 10 -22.42 -40.20 15.41
N TYR A 11 -23.29 -39.93 14.44
CA TYR A 11 -24.73 -40.16 14.58
C TYR A 11 -25.30 -40.74 13.27
N GLN A 12 -26.23 -41.69 13.40
CA GLN A 12 -26.76 -42.47 12.29
C GLN A 12 -28.22 -42.84 12.56
N SER A 13 -29.14 -42.39 11.70
CA SER A 13 -30.52 -42.86 11.61
C SER A 13 -31.11 -42.50 10.25
N SER A 14 -32.24 -43.12 9.86
CA SER A 14 -32.77 -43.07 8.47
C SER A 14 -34.33 -42.92 8.46
N PRO A 15 -35.09 -43.27 7.41
CA PRO A 15 -35.70 -42.28 6.50
C PRO A 15 -37.24 -42.33 6.44
N GLY A 16 -37.89 -41.43 5.67
CA GLY A 16 -39.37 -41.43 5.57
C GLY A 16 -40.05 -40.71 4.38
N ILE A 17 -40.17 -41.41 3.25
CA ILE A 17 -41.32 -41.37 2.29
C ILE A 17 -41.53 -40.07 1.45
N SER A 18 -42.31 -40.17 0.36
CA SER A 18 -42.26 -39.29 -0.83
C SER A 18 -43.62 -38.99 -1.51
N HIS A 19 -43.64 -37.92 -2.33
CA HIS A 19 -44.48 -37.62 -3.51
C HIS A 19 -43.83 -36.42 -4.27
N GLY A 20 -44.11 -36.09 -5.54
CA GLY A 20 -44.84 -36.79 -6.62
C GLY A 20 -45.24 -35.84 -7.78
N ILE A 21 -44.99 -36.23 -9.05
CA ILE A 21 -45.47 -35.60 -10.33
C ILE A 21 -44.87 -34.19 -10.64
N ILE A 22 -44.07 -33.86 -11.68
CA ILE A 22 -43.59 -34.45 -12.98
C ILE A 22 -44.54 -34.23 -14.19
N PRO A 23 -44.15 -33.65 -15.37
CA PRO A 23 -43.00 -32.76 -15.71
C PRO A 23 -43.28 -31.66 -16.80
N LEU A 24 -42.29 -30.82 -17.14
CA LEU A 24 -41.75 -30.57 -18.51
C LEU A 24 -40.78 -29.37 -18.58
N GLY A 25 -39.74 -29.46 -19.42
CA GLY A 25 -38.76 -28.38 -19.68
C GLY A 25 -37.32 -28.77 -19.32
N VAL A 26 -36.51 -29.19 -20.32
CA VAL A 26 -35.20 -29.84 -20.07
C VAL A 26 -34.02 -28.89 -20.25
N TRP A 27 -33.28 -28.66 -19.15
CA TRP A 27 -31.83 -28.44 -19.16
C TRP A 27 -31.22 -29.28 -18.02
N LYS A 28 -30.21 -30.11 -18.32
CA LYS A 28 -29.63 -31.04 -17.33
C LYS A 28 -28.58 -30.33 -16.45
N ALA A 29 -28.96 -29.99 -15.22
CA ALA A 29 -28.02 -29.72 -14.14
C ALA A 29 -27.70 -31.03 -13.39
N ASN A 30 -26.41 -31.37 -13.24
CA ASN A 30 -25.96 -32.54 -12.50
C ASN A 30 -25.84 -32.23 -11.00
N TYR A 31 -26.93 -32.41 -10.25
CA TYR A 31 -26.90 -32.36 -8.78
C TYR A 31 -26.31 -33.67 -8.21
N CYS A 32 -25.12 -33.60 -7.60
CA CYS A 32 -24.58 -34.72 -6.81
C CYS A 32 -25.25 -34.77 -5.43
N ASN A 33 -26.07 -35.80 -5.20
CA ASN A 33 -26.73 -36.03 -3.92
C ASN A 33 -25.76 -36.62 -2.87
N TYR A 34 -25.56 -35.93 -1.75
CA TYR A 34 -24.81 -36.44 -0.60
C TYR A 34 -25.62 -37.56 0.11
N GLY A 35 -25.51 -38.80 -0.40
CA GLY A 35 -26.38 -39.89 0.07
C GLY A 35 -25.93 -41.33 -0.23
N LYS A 36 -24.72 -41.57 -0.75
CA LYS A 36 -24.06 -42.89 -0.83
C LYS A 36 -22.61 -42.77 -1.32
N GLN A 37 -21.76 -43.74 -0.96
CA GLN A 37 -20.41 -43.88 -1.53
C GLN A 37 -20.49 -44.41 -2.97
N SER A 38 -20.70 -43.52 -3.93
CA SER A 38 -20.61 -43.80 -5.36
C SER A 38 -19.97 -42.61 -6.05
N LYS A 39 -18.88 -42.85 -6.80
CA LYS A 39 -18.04 -41.83 -7.44
C LYS A 39 -18.89 -40.82 -8.24
N CYS A 40 -19.03 -39.59 -7.73
CA CYS A 40 -19.24 -38.46 -8.64
C CYS A 40 -17.97 -38.33 -9.51
N PRO A 41 -18.08 -38.03 -10.81
CA PRO A 41 -16.90 -37.88 -11.66
C PRO A 41 -16.15 -36.61 -11.25
N ILE A 42 -15.06 -36.79 -10.51
CA ILE A 42 -13.98 -35.81 -10.45
C ILE A 42 -13.59 -35.54 -11.90
N MET A 43 -13.58 -34.26 -12.31
CA MET A 43 -13.04 -33.86 -13.61
C MET A 43 -11.61 -34.38 -13.70
N SER A 44 -11.32 -35.29 -14.63
CA SER A 44 -10.14 -36.16 -14.51
C SER A 44 -8.84 -35.36 -14.41
N GLU A 45 -7.90 -35.87 -13.61
CA GLU A 45 -6.59 -35.24 -13.38
C GLU A 45 -5.87 -34.97 -14.73
N GLU A 46 -6.13 -35.79 -15.74
CA GLU A 46 -5.73 -35.65 -17.15
C GLU A 46 -6.08 -34.30 -17.80
N LEU A 47 -7.14 -33.62 -17.35
CA LEU A 47 -7.53 -32.27 -17.82
C LEU A 47 -6.94 -31.14 -16.98
N LEU A 48 -6.41 -31.44 -15.79
CA LEU A 48 -5.64 -30.49 -14.98
C LEU A 48 -4.15 -30.52 -15.38
N ASP A 49 -3.60 -31.71 -15.64
CA ASP A 49 -2.23 -31.93 -16.16
C ASP A 49 -2.00 -31.30 -17.55
N ALA A 50 -3.05 -30.88 -18.24
CA ALA A 50 -2.95 -30.09 -19.46
C ALA A 50 -2.33 -28.69 -19.24
N SER A 51 -2.20 -28.20 -17.99
CA SER A 51 -1.65 -26.87 -17.68
C SER A 51 -0.11 -26.77 -17.73
N LEU A 52 0.43 -26.97 -18.93
CA LEU A 52 1.80 -26.71 -19.42
C LEU A 52 2.96 -27.53 -18.81
N ASN A 53 3.66 -28.21 -19.73
CA ASN A 53 4.97 -28.86 -19.59
C ASN A 53 6.14 -27.88 -19.37
N LEU A 54 6.09 -27.05 -18.32
CA LEU A 54 7.27 -26.32 -17.84
C LEU A 54 8.03 -27.09 -16.74
N THR A 55 7.34 -27.96 -16.02
CA THR A 55 7.89 -28.80 -14.94
C THR A 55 8.61 -30.04 -15.45
N THR A 56 8.16 -30.66 -16.54
CA THR A 56 8.66 -31.98 -17.00
C THR A 56 10.09 -31.94 -17.55
N THR A 57 10.53 -30.83 -18.14
CA THR A 57 11.90 -30.67 -18.69
C THR A 57 12.89 -30.04 -17.71
N VAL A 58 12.45 -29.12 -16.85
CA VAL A 58 13.36 -28.31 -16.01
C VAL A 58 13.58 -28.94 -14.62
N THR A 59 12.55 -29.56 -14.02
CA THR A 59 12.64 -30.21 -12.70
C THR A 59 13.73 -31.29 -12.60
N PRO A 60 13.97 -32.17 -13.59
CA PRO A 60 15.05 -33.17 -13.52
C PRO A 60 16.47 -32.58 -13.44
N LEU A 61 16.67 -31.37 -14.00
CA LEU A 61 17.94 -30.64 -13.91
C LEU A 61 18.04 -29.91 -12.57
N LEU A 62 16.96 -29.22 -12.16
CA LEU A 62 16.95 -28.46 -10.91
C LEU A 62 17.06 -29.35 -9.68
N ASN A 63 16.46 -30.55 -9.67
CA ASN A 63 16.59 -31.51 -8.57
C ASN A 63 18.01 -32.13 -8.45
N ARG A 64 18.90 -31.92 -9.42
CA ARG A 64 20.33 -32.25 -9.32
C ARG A 64 21.17 -31.11 -8.74
N ILE A 65 20.66 -29.87 -8.78
CA ILE A 65 21.33 -28.65 -8.31
C ILE A 65 20.83 -28.28 -6.90
N PHE A 66 19.54 -28.53 -6.65
CA PHE A 66 18.80 -28.17 -5.45
C PHE A 66 18.20 -29.42 -4.83
N SER A 67 18.58 -29.74 -3.59
CA SER A 67 17.88 -30.77 -2.82
C SER A 67 16.43 -30.35 -2.57
N ASN A 68 15.52 -31.33 -2.40
CA ASN A 68 14.11 -31.06 -2.06
C ASN A 68 13.95 -30.29 -0.73
N THR A 69 14.99 -30.26 0.11
CA THR A 69 15.06 -29.49 1.37
C THR A 69 15.59 -28.07 1.20
N SER A 70 16.08 -27.69 0.01
CA SER A 70 16.65 -26.37 -0.25
C SER A 70 15.59 -25.28 -0.44
N LEU A 71 15.98 -24.02 -0.21
CA LEU A 71 15.11 -22.87 -0.48
C LEU A 71 14.80 -22.71 -1.97
N GLY A 72 15.77 -23.02 -2.85
CA GLY A 72 15.60 -22.94 -4.30
C GLY A 72 14.44 -23.81 -4.77
N HIS A 73 14.42 -25.08 -4.35
CA HIS A 73 13.33 -26.02 -4.66
C HIS A 73 11.96 -25.46 -4.21
N ARG A 74 11.85 -25.00 -2.95
CA ARG A 74 10.60 -24.41 -2.41
C ARG A 74 10.12 -23.13 -3.10
N LEU A 75 11.00 -22.39 -3.77
CA LEU A 75 10.62 -21.24 -4.59
C LEU A 75 10.17 -21.70 -5.98
N LEU A 76 10.84 -22.68 -6.57
CA LEU A 76 10.50 -23.28 -7.87
C LEU A 76 9.14 -23.98 -7.84
N GLU A 77 8.84 -24.73 -6.76
CA GLU A 77 7.53 -25.35 -6.49
C GLU A 77 6.36 -24.34 -6.46
N ARG A 78 6.65 -23.04 -6.29
CA ARG A 78 5.65 -21.96 -6.25
C ARG A 78 5.55 -21.17 -7.57
N LEU A 79 6.43 -21.40 -8.53
CA LEU A 79 6.37 -20.77 -9.86
C LEU A 79 5.44 -21.54 -10.82
N THR A 80 4.27 -21.95 -10.31
CA THR A 80 3.22 -22.62 -11.09
C THR A 80 2.33 -21.62 -11.79
N LEU A 81 1.62 -22.06 -12.84
CA LEU A 81 0.63 -21.21 -13.52
C LEU A 81 -0.64 -20.98 -12.69
N VAL A 82 -0.93 -21.84 -11.72
CA VAL A 82 -1.99 -21.62 -10.71
C VAL A 82 -1.62 -20.41 -9.86
N ASN A 83 -0.42 -20.40 -9.29
CA ASN A 83 0.08 -19.27 -8.49
C ASN A 83 0.27 -18.00 -9.35
N LEU A 84 0.53 -18.13 -10.65
CA LEU A 84 0.55 -16.99 -11.58
C LEU A 84 -0.86 -16.40 -11.77
N ARG A 85 -1.87 -17.24 -12.00
CA ARG A 85 -3.29 -16.81 -12.04
C ARG A 85 -3.69 -16.13 -10.73
N HIS A 86 -3.22 -16.64 -9.60
CA HIS A 86 -3.45 -16.04 -8.28
C HIS A 86 -2.88 -14.61 -8.20
N THR A 87 -1.74 -14.31 -8.83
CA THR A 87 -1.17 -12.93 -8.87
C THR A 87 -2.05 -11.93 -9.63
N LEU A 88 -2.93 -12.40 -10.51
CA LEU A 88 -3.76 -11.59 -11.41
C LEU A 88 -5.25 -11.60 -11.06
N TYR A 89 -5.65 -12.16 -9.91
CA TYR A 89 -7.07 -12.37 -9.55
C TYR A 89 -7.83 -13.24 -10.57
N PHE A 90 -7.13 -14.07 -11.36
CA PHE A 90 -7.73 -14.90 -12.42
C PHE A 90 -8.25 -16.24 -11.87
N ILE A 91 -9.19 -16.15 -10.93
CA ILE A 91 -9.72 -17.25 -10.12
C ILE A 91 -11.23 -17.42 -10.30
N THR A 92 -11.76 -18.57 -9.86
CA THR A 92 -13.20 -18.88 -9.88
C THR A 92 -13.76 -19.08 -8.47
N PRO A 93 -15.10 -19.01 -8.29
CA PRO A 93 -15.74 -19.43 -7.04
C PRO A 93 -15.43 -20.89 -6.69
N TYR A 94 -15.45 -21.79 -7.68
CA TYR A 94 -15.31 -23.23 -7.45
C TYR A 94 -13.91 -23.68 -7.01
N GLU A 95 -12.86 -22.87 -7.22
CA GLU A 95 -11.49 -23.16 -6.77
C GLU A 95 -11.10 -22.44 -5.47
N THR A 96 -11.96 -21.54 -4.95
CA THR A 96 -11.65 -20.72 -3.76
C THR A 96 -12.75 -20.68 -2.69
N ALA A 97 -13.98 -21.07 -2.99
CA ALA A 97 -15.05 -21.19 -1.99
C ALA A 97 -14.82 -22.42 -1.10
N VAL A 98 -14.43 -22.17 0.15
CA VAL A 98 -14.19 -23.19 1.18
C VAL A 98 -15.10 -22.98 2.40
N PRO A 99 -15.51 -24.05 3.11
CA PRO A 99 -16.51 -23.94 4.17
C PRO A 99 -16.01 -23.28 5.46
N THR A 100 -14.70 -23.27 5.73
CA THR A 100 -14.14 -22.73 6.98
C THR A 100 -12.86 -21.91 6.73
N VAL A 101 -12.53 -21.01 7.65
CA VAL A 101 -11.42 -20.05 7.51
C VAL A 101 -10.06 -20.77 7.49
N GLU A 102 -9.95 -21.89 8.20
CA GLU A 102 -8.75 -22.72 8.31
C GLU A 102 -8.40 -23.45 7.01
N GLN A 103 -9.37 -23.53 6.08
CA GLN A 103 -9.19 -24.11 4.75
C GLN A 103 -8.81 -23.06 3.69
N VAL A 104 -8.80 -21.76 4.02
CA VAL A 104 -8.37 -20.70 3.11
C VAL A 104 -6.83 -20.70 3.04
N PRO A 105 -6.21 -20.95 1.87
CA PRO A 105 -4.76 -20.88 1.73
C PRO A 105 -4.21 -19.49 2.06
N ASN A 106 -2.98 -19.43 2.54
CA ASN A 106 -2.26 -18.16 2.66
C ASN A 106 -1.71 -17.77 1.28
N TYR A 107 -2.58 -17.26 0.40
CA TYR A 107 -2.25 -16.95 -0.99
C TYR A 107 -1.00 -16.06 -1.16
N ASN A 108 -0.71 -15.16 -0.20
CA ASN A 108 0.53 -14.37 -0.18
C ASN A 108 1.80 -15.23 -0.18
N VAL A 109 1.77 -16.42 0.43
CA VAL A 109 2.90 -17.37 0.48
C VAL A 109 3.02 -18.14 -0.85
N GLU A 110 1.92 -18.37 -1.55
CA GLU A 110 1.91 -19.00 -2.88
C GLU A 110 2.49 -18.07 -3.95
N VAL A 111 2.07 -16.81 -3.96
CA VAL A 111 2.47 -15.81 -4.97
C VAL A 111 3.85 -15.19 -4.71
N SER A 112 4.42 -15.35 -3.51
CA SER A 112 5.67 -14.68 -3.12
C SER A 112 6.85 -14.97 -4.06
N ALA A 113 6.89 -16.15 -4.68
CA ALA A 113 7.92 -16.49 -5.67
C ALA A 113 7.74 -15.68 -6.96
N TRP A 114 6.50 -15.58 -7.47
CA TRP A 114 6.17 -14.75 -8.64
C TRP A 114 6.44 -13.26 -8.42
N TRP A 115 6.14 -12.74 -7.23
CA TRP A 115 6.49 -11.36 -6.87
C TRP A 115 8.00 -11.09 -6.94
N LEU A 116 8.83 -11.99 -6.38
CA LEU A 116 10.29 -11.89 -6.49
C LEU A 116 10.76 -11.98 -7.94
N THR A 117 10.17 -12.86 -8.75
CA THR A 117 10.42 -12.94 -10.20
C THR A 117 10.05 -11.64 -10.90
N PHE A 118 8.89 -11.04 -10.60
CA PHE A 118 8.46 -9.77 -11.21
C PHE A 118 9.39 -8.61 -10.86
N VAL A 119 9.84 -8.48 -9.60
CA VAL A 119 10.84 -7.47 -9.20
C VAL A 119 12.15 -7.64 -9.97
N VAL A 120 12.67 -8.87 -10.05
CA VAL A 120 13.93 -9.16 -10.78
C VAL A 120 13.77 -8.90 -12.29
N VAL A 121 12.66 -9.31 -12.89
CA VAL A 121 12.39 -9.10 -14.32
C VAL A 121 12.21 -7.61 -14.64
N GLU A 122 11.50 -6.83 -13.82
CA GLU A 122 11.40 -5.38 -14.02
C GLU A 122 12.76 -4.70 -13.91
N PHE A 123 13.58 -5.01 -12.91
CA PHE A 123 14.92 -4.42 -12.80
C PHE A 123 15.83 -4.82 -13.97
N LEU A 124 15.73 -6.05 -14.49
CA LEU A 124 16.45 -6.46 -15.69
C LEU A 124 15.97 -5.71 -16.95
N ILE A 125 14.65 -5.54 -17.13
CA ILE A 125 14.10 -4.76 -18.26
C ILE A 125 14.54 -3.30 -18.16
N LEU A 126 14.38 -2.67 -17.00
CA LEU A 126 14.83 -1.28 -16.77
C LEU A 126 16.33 -1.10 -17.03
N GLN A 127 17.15 -2.06 -16.58
CA GLN A 127 18.60 -2.06 -16.82
C GLN A 127 18.95 -2.21 -18.30
N ILE A 128 18.28 -3.11 -19.04
CA ILE A 128 18.54 -3.34 -20.48
C ILE A 128 18.01 -2.17 -21.33
N SER A 129 16.88 -1.59 -20.95
CA SER A 129 16.26 -0.45 -21.62
C SER A 129 16.83 0.92 -21.20
N GLY A 130 17.96 0.96 -20.49
CA GLY A 130 18.67 2.20 -20.10
C GLY A 130 17.99 3.06 -19.02
N HIS A 131 16.87 2.60 -18.45
CA HIS A 131 16.05 3.33 -17.48
C HIS A 131 16.55 3.14 -16.04
N HIS A 132 17.86 3.30 -15.84
CA HIS A 132 18.55 3.10 -14.56
C HIS A 132 18.13 4.10 -13.47
N ASP A 133 17.41 5.17 -13.82
CA ASP A 133 16.92 6.17 -12.86
C ASP A 133 15.67 5.70 -12.10
N ARG A 134 14.95 4.69 -12.60
CA ARG A 134 13.64 4.25 -12.08
C ARG A 134 13.71 3.29 -10.88
N PHE A 135 14.91 2.88 -10.48
CA PHE A 135 15.15 2.07 -9.28
C PHE A 135 16.47 2.45 -8.59
N ALA A 136 16.62 2.10 -7.31
CA ALA A 136 17.87 2.25 -6.57
C ALA A 136 18.01 1.13 -5.54
N LEU A 137 19.21 0.56 -5.42
CA LEU A 137 19.49 -0.57 -4.53
C LEU A 137 19.04 -0.32 -3.09
N ASN A 138 19.41 0.84 -2.54
CA ASN A 138 19.07 1.25 -1.18
C ASN A 138 17.55 1.29 -0.97
N ASP A 139 16.82 1.84 -1.95
CA ASP A 139 15.37 2.01 -1.89
C ASP A 139 14.62 0.68 -2.06
N SER A 140 15.05 -0.16 -3.01
CA SER A 140 14.43 -1.46 -3.28
C SER A 140 14.63 -2.45 -2.13
N ILE A 141 15.82 -2.49 -1.52
CA ILE A 141 16.06 -3.26 -0.30
C ILE A 141 15.21 -2.70 0.84
N THR A 142 15.15 -1.38 1.00
CA THR A 142 14.32 -0.73 2.05
C THR A 142 12.84 -1.06 1.89
N SER A 143 12.34 -1.14 0.65
CA SER A 143 10.96 -1.52 0.37
C SER A 143 10.67 -2.97 0.77
N ILE A 144 11.52 -3.91 0.35
CA ILE A 144 11.32 -5.34 0.65
C ILE A 144 11.48 -5.61 2.15
N CYS A 145 12.42 -4.95 2.83
CA CYS A 145 12.58 -5.04 4.28
C CYS A 145 11.35 -4.52 5.05
N ALA A 146 10.72 -3.43 4.62
CA ALA A 146 9.47 -2.96 5.22
C ALA A 146 8.32 -3.98 5.04
N GLY A 147 8.24 -4.64 3.88
CA GLY A 147 7.27 -5.72 3.62
C GLY A 147 7.49 -6.96 4.48
N MET A 148 8.74 -7.38 4.64
CA MET A 148 9.14 -8.45 5.57
C MET A 148 8.76 -8.10 7.01
N LEU A 149 9.00 -6.86 7.44
CA LEU A 149 8.62 -6.37 8.75
C LEU A 149 7.09 -6.37 8.93
N SER A 150 6.33 -5.97 7.90
CA SER A 150 4.87 -6.07 7.89
C SER A 150 4.38 -7.52 8.02
N GLN A 151 5.00 -8.49 7.34
CA GLN A 151 4.68 -9.92 7.56
C GLN A 151 4.92 -10.34 9.01
N CYS A 152 6.07 -9.99 9.59
CA CYS A 152 6.39 -10.30 10.99
C CYS A 152 5.28 -9.83 11.95
N PHE A 153 4.79 -8.60 11.77
CA PHE A 153 3.80 -7.99 12.65
C PHE A 153 2.32 -8.30 12.31
N LYS A 154 2.03 -9.19 11.33
CA LYS A 154 0.64 -9.63 10.99
C LYS A 154 -0.18 -10.18 12.17
N PHE A 155 0.46 -10.67 13.23
CA PHE A 155 -0.20 -11.08 14.48
C PHE A 155 -0.92 -9.94 15.23
N GLY A 156 -0.61 -8.68 14.92
CA GLY A 156 -1.38 -7.52 15.37
C GLY A 156 -2.60 -7.29 14.48
N GLY A 157 -2.49 -6.38 13.51
CA GLY A 157 -3.62 -5.86 12.75
C GLY A 157 -4.49 -6.93 12.08
N ARG A 158 -3.89 -7.88 11.36
CA ARG A 158 -4.65 -8.87 10.58
C ARG A 158 -5.34 -9.92 11.46
N THR A 159 -4.67 -10.42 12.49
CA THR A 159 -5.29 -11.34 13.45
C THR A 159 -6.42 -10.68 14.23
N VAL A 160 -6.27 -9.41 14.64
CA VAL A 160 -7.35 -8.65 15.27
C VAL A 160 -8.51 -8.41 14.31
N ALA A 161 -8.25 -8.04 13.05
CA ALA A 161 -9.29 -7.87 12.03
C ALA A 161 -10.11 -9.16 11.82
N ILE A 162 -9.45 -10.29 11.60
CA ILE A 162 -10.11 -11.59 11.40
C ILE A 162 -10.87 -12.04 12.66
N PHE A 163 -10.30 -11.84 13.85
CA PHE A 163 -10.99 -12.14 15.12
C PHE A 163 -12.27 -11.31 15.30
N LEU A 164 -12.19 -9.98 15.08
CA LEU A 164 -13.35 -9.09 15.16
C LEU A 164 -14.40 -9.44 14.09
N TYR A 165 -13.97 -9.79 12.88
CA TYR A 165 -14.86 -10.24 11.81
C TYR A 165 -15.63 -11.49 12.22
N ILE A 166 -14.94 -12.54 12.69
CA ILE A 166 -15.55 -13.80 13.12
C ILE A 166 -16.46 -13.58 14.34
N PHE A 167 -16.06 -12.70 15.28
CA PHE A 167 -16.89 -12.33 16.41
C PHE A 167 -18.20 -11.64 15.98
N ILE A 168 -18.14 -10.70 15.03
CA ILE A 168 -19.32 -10.02 14.48
C ILE A 168 -20.20 -11.00 13.68
N TRP A 169 -19.61 -11.83 12.83
CA TRP A 169 -20.34 -12.86 12.08
C TRP A 169 -21.08 -13.84 13.01
N ASN A 170 -20.42 -14.32 14.07
CA ASN A 170 -21.02 -15.32 14.96
C ASN A 170 -22.13 -14.75 15.86
N ASN A 171 -22.03 -13.49 16.29
CA ASN A 171 -22.94 -12.90 17.29
C ASN A 171 -23.95 -11.87 16.72
N PHE A 172 -23.67 -11.26 15.57
CA PHE A 172 -24.39 -10.09 15.06
C PHE A 172 -24.74 -10.13 13.56
N ARG A 173 -24.45 -11.22 12.83
CA ARG A 173 -24.83 -11.31 11.41
C ARG A 173 -26.34 -11.14 11.21
N LEU A 174 -26.71 -10.36 10.20
CA LEU A 174 -28.10 -10.05 9.86
C LEU A 174 -28.66 -11.03 8.83
N ILE A 175 -27.79 -11.53 7.94
CA ILE A 175 -28.12 -12.51 6.90
C ILE A 175 -26.97 -13.51 6.81
N GLU A 176 -27.29 -14.80 6.72
CA GLU A 176 -26.32 -15.86 6.45
C GLU A 176 -26.37 -16.22 4.96
N LEU A 177 -25.45 -15.64 4.17
CA LEU A 177 -25.32 -15.99 2.75
C LEU A 177 -24.55 -17.32 2.60
N PRO A 178 -24.95 -18.21 1.68
CA PRO A 178 -24.29 -19.49 1.45
C PRO A 178 -22.84 -19.30 0.94
N TRP A 179 -21.88 -19.96 1.58
CA TRP A 179 -20.45 -19.84 1.27
C TRP A 179 -20.07 -20.47 -0.08
N ASP A 180 -20.81 -21.50 -0.51
CA ASP A 180 -20.62 -22.25 -1.75
C ASP A 180 -21.26 -21.60 -2.98
N SER A 181 -21.96 -20.47 -2.79
CA SER A 181 -22.67 -19.77 -3.87
C SER A 181 -21.75 -18.81 -4.65
N PRO A 182 -21.67 -18.96 -6.00
CA PRO A 182 -21.02 -17.99 -6.88
C PRO A 182 -21.54 -16.55 -6.72
N TRP A 183 -22.79 -16.37 -6.29
CA TRP A 183 -23.36 -15.03 -6.06
C TRP A 183 -22.87 -14.39 -4.77
N THR A 184 -22.64 -15.17 -3.71
CA THR A 184 -22.00 -14.69 -2.48
C THR A 184 -20.55 -14.27 -2.74
N TRP A 185 -19.84 -15.05 -3.56
CA TRP A 185 -18.49 -14.77 -4.03
C TRP A 185 -18.44 -13.47 -4.85
N LEU A 186 -19.28 -13.34 -5.89
CA LEU A 186 -19.34 -12.13 -6.71
C LEU A 186 -19.79 -10.88 -5.92
N LEU A 187 -20.69 -11.03 -4.95
CA LEU A 187 -21.06 -9.94 -4.04
C LEU A 187 -19.87 -9.54 -3.16
N CYS A 188 -19.15 -10.51 -2.60
CA CYS A 188 -17.97 -10.26 -1.77
C CYS A 188 -16.84 -9.58 -2.55
N LEU A 189 -16.62 -9.91 -3.82
CA LEU A 189 -15.66 -9.20 -4.67
C LEU A 189 -15.93 -7.69 -4.72
N VAL A 190 -17.19 -7.31 -4.96
CA VAL A 190 -17.61 -5.90 -5.06
C VAL A 190 -17.62 -5.22 -3.69
N PHE A 191 -18.11 -5.90 -2.64
CA PHE A 191 -18.14 -5.35 -1.29
C PHE A 191 -16.73 -5.16 -0.71
N GLN A 192 -15.84 -6.14 -0.86
CA GLN A 192 -14.47 -6.05 -0.35
C GLN A 192 -13.70 -4.93 -1.04
N ASP A 193 -13.89 -4.72 -2.35
CA ASP A 193 -13.24 -3.61 -3.04
C ASP A 193 -13.80 -2.24 -2.64
N LEU A 194 -15.12 -2.14 -2.38
CA LEU A 194 -15.72 -0.93 -1.82
C LEU A 194 -15.25 -0.65 -0.38
N MET A 195 -15.15 -1.68 0.47
CA MET A 195 -14.61 -1.54 1.84
C MET A 195 -13.13 -1.18 1.80
N TYR A 196 -12.35 -1.77 0.88
CA TYR A 196 -10.97 -1.38 0.64
C TYR A 196 -10.86 0.08 0.20
N TYR A 197 -11.61 0.52 -0.81
CA TYR A 197 -11.65 1.92 -1.27
C TYR A 197 -11.97 2.89 -0.11
N CYS A 198 -12.97 2.57 0.72
CA CYS A 198 -13.33 3.39 1.88
C CYS A 198 -12.18 3.47 2.91
N GLY A 199 -11.58 2.32 3.25
CA GLY A 199 -10.47 2.26 4.20
C GLY A 199 -9.19 2.91 3.67
N HIS A 200 -8.88 2.70 2.39
CA HIS A 200 -7.72 3.28 1.73
C HIS A 200 -7.82 4.80 1.68
N ARG A 201 -9.00 5.33 1.32
CA ARG A 201 -9.26 6.77 1.41
C ARG A 201 -9.15 7.30 2.84
N ALA A 202 -9.62 6.55 3.83
CA ALA A 202 -9.49 6.94 5.24
C ALA A 202 -8.04 6.97 5.73
N VAL A 203 -7.18 6.03 5.31
CA VAL A 203 -5.76 6.07 5.70
C VAL A 203 -4.97 7.22 5.05
N HIS A 204 -5.53 7.91 4.05
CA HIS A 204 -5.00 9.19 3.57
C HIS A 204 -5.63 10.40 4.26
N GLU A 205 -6.97 10.46 4.32
CA GLU A 205 -7.70 11.63 4.83
C GLU A 205 -7.73 11.74 6.38
N PHE A 206 -7.30 10.74 7.14
CA PHE A 206 -7.28 10.75 8.62
C PHE A 206 -5.83 10.72 9.15
N GLY A 207 -5.36 11.83 9.73
CA GLY A 207 -3.94 12.04 10.06
C GLY A 207 -3.26 10.95 10.90
N PHE A 208 -3.97 10.31 11.83
CA PHE A 208 -3.46 9.18 12.62
C PHE A 208 -3.28 7.92 11.76
N PHE A 209 -4.22 7.61 10.87
CA PHE A 209 -4.11 6.46 9.98
C PHE A 209 -3.11 6.70 8.84
N TRP A 210 -2.89 7.95 8.43
CA TRP A 210 -1.77 8.31 7.56
C TRP A 210 -0.42 7.92 8.18
N GLY A 211 -0.26 8.06 9.49
CA GLY A 211 0.91 7.52 10.20
C GLY A 211 1.09 6.00 10.09
N LEU A 212 0.06 5.25 9.67
CA LEU A 212 0.09 3.80 9.42
C LEU A 212 0.22 3.43 7.94
N HIS A 213 0.33 4.41 7.03
CA HIS A 213 0.37 4.19 5.57
C HIS A 213 1.44 5.05 4.85
N THR A 214 1.87 6.15 5.45
CA THR A 214 2.86 7.10 4.90
C THR A 214 4.15 6.47 4.38
N ILE A 215 4.60 5.34 4.94
CA ILE A 215 5.82 4.66 4.47
C ILE A 215 5.63 4.08 3.06
N HIS A 216 4.41 3.66 2.70
CA HIS A 216 4.08 3.19 1.34
C HIS A 216 4.32 4.28 0.28
N HIS A 217 4.06 5.52 0.67
CA HIS A 217 4.25 6.73 -0.14
C HIS A 217 5.64 7.38 0.03
N SER A 218 6.49 6.90 0.94
CA SER A 218 7.83 7.47 1.15
C SER A 218 8.87 6.99 0.13
N SER A 219 8.45 6.30 -0.92
CA SER A 219 9.29 5.79 -2.00
C SER A 219 9.49 6.87 -3.08
N GLU A 220 10.73 7.30 -3.33
CA GLU A 220 11.03 8.23 -4.45
C GLU A 220 11.09 7.54 -5.82
N TYR A 221 10.94 6.22 -5.82
CA TYR A 221 10.96 5.33 -6.98
C TYR A 221 9.63 4.56 -7.05
N TYR A 222 9.20 4.19 -8.26
CA TYR A 222 7.94 3.47 -8.46
C TYR A 222 8.17 2.23 -9.35
N ASN A 223 8.14 1.05 -8.72
CA ASN A 223 8.43 -0.26 -9.30
C ASN A 223 7.90 -1.36 -8.35
N PHE A 224 7.98 -2.63 -8.72
CA PHE A 224 7.36 -3.73 -7.98
C PHE A 224 7.90 -3.89 -6.55
N SER A 225 9.09 -3.36 -6.24
CA SER A 225 9.55 -3.34 -4.84
C SER A 225 8.73 -2.36 -3.99
N THR A 226 8.27 -1.24 -4.56
CA THR A 226 7.42 -0.24 -3.88
C THR A 226 6.11 -0.84 -3.33
N ALA A 227 5.52 -1.81 -4.04
CA ALA A 227 4.36 -2.58 -3.53
C ALA A 227 4.63 -3.22 -2.17
N LEU A 228 5.87 -3.68 -1.94
CA LEU A 228 6.27 -4.36 -0.71
C LEU A 228 6.59 -3.38 0.42
N ARG A 229 6.68 -2.06 0.17
CA ARG A 229 6.91 -1.05 1.22
C ARG A 229 5.64 -0.80 2.05
N GLN A 230 5.20 -1.81 2.79
CA GLN A 230 4.01 -1.75 3.65
C GLN A 230 4.40 -1.38 5.10
N ALA A 231 3.50 -0.72 5.84
CA ALA A 231 3.75 -0.45 7.26
C ALA A 231 3.57 -1.70 8.13
N ALA A 232 4.28 -1.76 9.26
CA ALA A 232 4.30 -2.90 10.17
C ALA A 232 2.91 -3.23 10.75
N ILE A 233 2.05 -2.22 10.90
CA ILE A 233 0.73 -2.32 11.54
C ILE A 233 -0.41 -1.77 10.65
N GLN A 234 -0.17 -1.66 9.33
CA GLN A 234 -1.08 -1.03 8.36
C GLN A 234 -2.49 -1.64 8.35
N ASP A 235 -2.61 -2.97 8.46
CA ASP A 235 -3.90 -3.67 8.49
C ASP A 235 -4.83 -3.18 9.62
N ALA A 236 -4.29 -2.62 10.71
CA ALA A 236 -5.11 -2.07 11.80
C ALA A 236 -5.93 -0.82 11.38
N GLY A 237 -5.46 -0.05 10.39
CA GLY A 237 -6.21 1.08 9.83
C GLY A 237 -7.34 0.65 8.89
N LEU A 238 -7.21 -0.53 8.26
CA LEU A 238 -8.21 -1.09 7.33
C LEU A 238 -9.25 -1.99 8.04
N ALA A 239 -8.88 -2.59 9.17
CA ALA A 239 -9.70 -3.54 9.93
C ALA A 239 -11.12 -3.05 10.23
N ILE A 240 -11.31 -1.75 10.49
CA ILE A 240 -12.61 -1.13 10.80
C ILE A 240 -13.59 -1.22 9.61
N TYR A 241 -13.07 -1.22 8.38
CA TYR A 241 -13.86 -1.33 7.15
C TYR A 241 -14.08 -2.78 6.74
N ASP A 242 -13.05 -3.62 6.88
CA ASP A 242 -13.14 -5.06 6.63
C ASP A 242 -14.26 -5.72 7.45
N VAL A 243 -14.52 -5.28 8.70
CA VAL A 243 -15.61 -5.83 9.53
C VAL A 243 -17.02 -5.38 9.14
N LEU A 244 -17.20 -4.35 8.31
CA LEU A 244 -18.54 -3.84 7.95
C LEU A 244 -19.35 -4.82 7.07
N GLN A 245 -18.68 -5.74 6.37
CA GLN A 245 -19.33 -6.80 5.60
C GLN A 245 -19.58 -8.09 6.41
N ALA A 246 -19.06 -8.19 7.64
CA ALA A 246 -19.27 -9.33 8.55
C ALA A 246 -20.73 -9.49 9.03
N PHE A 247 -21.61 -8.56 8.68
CA PHE A 247 -23.05 -8.68 8.89
C PHE A 247 -23.76 -9.54 7.82
N PHE A 248 -23.10 -9.85 6.70
CA PHE A 248 -23.71 -10.49 5.51
C PHE A 248 -22.82 -11.52 4.80
N ILE A 249 -21.49 -11.33 4.80
CA ILE A 249 -20.52 -12.12 4.03
C ILE A 249 -19.83 -13.17 4.91
N PRO A 250 -19.81 -14.47 4.53
CA PRO A 250 -19.11 -15.51 5.26
C PRO A 250 -17.60 -15.24 5.42
N PRO A 251 -17.01 -15.48 6.61
CA PRO A 251 -15.57 -15.28 6.88
C PRO A 251 -14.58 -15.90 5.88
N PRO A 252 -14.74 -17.15 5.36
CA PRO A 252 -13.77 -17.68 4.39
C PRO A 252 -13.79 -16.93 3.06
N ILE A 253 -14.98 -16.55 2.58
CA ILE A 253 -15.14 -15.82 1.31
C ILE A 253 -14.58 -14.40 1.44
N PHE A 254 -14.83 -13.72 2.57
CA PHE A 254 -14.14 -12.49 2.92
C PHE A 254 -12.61 -12.64 2.82
N LEU A 255 -12.04 -13.63 3.51
CA LEU A 255 -10.58 -13.78 3.59
C LEU A 255 -9.95 -14.05 2.22
N VAL A 256 -10.60 -14.85 1.37
CA VAL A 256 -10.25 -15.05 -0.04
C VAL A 256 -10.17 -13.69 -0.76
N HIS A 257 -11.27 -12.94 -0.82
CA HIS A 257 -11.29 -11.67 -1.57
C HIS A 257 -10.35 -10.60 -0.98
N ARG A 258 -10.10 -10.62 0.34
CA ARG A 258 -9.15 -9.73 1.01
C ARG A 258 -7.70 -10.05 0.64
N TYR A 259 -7.33 -11.32 0.53
CA TYR A 259 -6.03 -11.72 -0.02
C TYR A 259 -5.90 -11.30 -1.49
N PHE A 260 -6.86 -11.63 -2.34
CA PHE A 260 -6.73 -11.33 -3.78
C PHE A 260 -6.78 -9.84 -4.11
N SER A 261 -7.46 -9.02 -3.30
CA SER A 261 -7.39 -7.54 -3.40
C SER A 261 -6.02 -6.99 -3.02
N GLU A 262 -5.37 -7.51 -1.97
CA GLU A 262 -3.98 -7.18 -1.62
C GLU A 262 -3.01 -7.63 -2.74
N ILE A 263 -3.23 -8.83 -3.30
CA ILE A 263 -2.33 -9.45 -4.28
C ILE A 263 -2.38 -8.77 -5.65
N LEU A 264 -3.57 -8.40 -6.15
CA LEU A 264 -3.68 -7.70 -7.44
C LEU A 264 -3.06 -6.31 -7.39
N GLN A 265 -3.08 -5.63 -6.24
CA GLN A 265 -2.47 -4.31 -6.10
C GLN A 265 -0.94 -4.35 -6.22
N PHE A 266 -0.29 -5.49 -5.90
CA PHE A 266 1.13 -5.67 -6.20
C PHE A 266 1.43 -5.43 -7.69
N VAL A 267 0.64 -6.03 -8.60
CA VAL A 267 0.92 -5.95 -10.05
C VAL A 267 0.63 -4.56 -10.67
N MET A 268 0.06 -3.63 -9.89
CA MET A 268 -0.13 -2.23 -10.31
C MET A 268 1.10 -1.35 -10.07
N HIS A 269 2.02 -1.78 -9.21
CA HIS A 269 3.24 -1.04 -8.89
C HIS A 269 4.34 -1.29 -9.93
N THR A 270 4.16 -0.82 -11.16
CA THR A 270 5.21 -0.92 -12.19
C THR A 270 5.33 0.33 -13.06
N SER A 271 6.56 0.62 -13.47
CA SER A 271 6.86 1.69 -14.43
C SER A 271 6.98 1.18 -15.87
N LEU A 272 6.81 -0.11 -16.14
CA LEU A 272 6.98 -0.72 -17.47
C LEU A 272 5.82 -0.40 -18.44
N PHE A 273 4.60 -0.19 -17.92
CA PHE A 273 3.40 -0.06 -18.74
C PHE A 273 2.74 1.31 -18.55
N ASP A 274 2.66 2.09 -19.64
CA ASP A 274 1.94 3.37 -19.66
C ASP A 274 0.46 3.18 -19.30
N THR A 275 -0.30 2.45 -20.13
CA THR A 275 -1.76 2.28 -19.93
C THR A 275 -2.24 0.89 -20.37
N LEU A 276 -3.27 0.39 -19.70
CA LEU A 276 -3.97 -0.86 -20.05
C LEU A 276 -5.19 -0.61 -20.97
N GLY A 277 -5.29 0.61 -21.55
CA GLY A 277 -6.32 0.95 -22.53
C GLY A 277 -7.74 0.80 -21.97
N PRO A 278 -8.68 0.15 -22.69
CA PRO A 278 -10.07 -0.02 -22.24
C PRO A 278 -10.25 -0.70 -20.89
N LEU A 279 -9.29 -1.53 -20.43
CA LEU A 279 -9.38 -2.15 -19.09
C LEU A 279 -9.41 -1.10 -17.98
N GLY A 280 -8.71 0.03 -18.19
CA GLY A 280 -8.71 1.18 -17.28
C GLY A 280 -10.04 1.95 -17.21
N ILE A 281 -11.09 1.54 -17.93
CA ILE A 281 -12.44 2.08 -17.70
C ILE A 281 -13.02 1.52 -16.39
N VAL A 282 -12.75 0.24 -16.08
CA VAL A 282 -13.36 -0.50 -14.96
C VAL A 282 -12.33 -0.85 -13.87
N PHE A 283 -11.14 -1.34 -14.27
CA PHE A 283 -10.10 -1.78 -13.35
C PHE A 283 -9.15 -0.65 -12.96
N ASN A 284 -8.56 -0.75 -11.77
CA ASN A 284 -7.37 0.03 -11.44
C ASN A 284 -6.17 -0.44 -12.29
N THR A 285 -5.21 0.45 -12.56
CA THR A 285 -4.12 0.24 -13.52
C THR A 285 -2.82 0.88 -13.02
N PRO A 286 -1.64 0.48 -13.55
CA PRO A 286 -0.37 1.13 -13.21
C PRO A 286 -0.36 2.66 -13.39
N SER A 287 -1.02 3.22 -14.41
CA SER A 287 -1.15 4.68 -14.59
C SER A 287 -1.97 5.37 -13.51
N HIS A 288 -3.12 4.80 -13.15
CA HIS A 288 -3.93 5.34 -12.07
C HIS A 288 -3.18 5.27 -10.73
N HIS A 289 -2.48 4.17 -10.47
CA HIS A 289 -1.75 3.96 -9.21
C HIS A 289 -0.42 4.75 -9.15
N ARG A 290 0.22 5.06 -10.28
CA ARG A 290 1.31 6.07 -10.34
C ARG A 290 0.84 7.46 -9.93
N VAL A 291 -0.36 7.87 -10.34
CA VAL A 291 -0.96 9.13 -9.87
C VAL A 291 -1.29 9.06 -8.39
N HIS A 292 -1.79 7.92 -7.88
CA HIS A 292 -2.04 7.73 -6.45
C HIS A 292 -0.78 7.92 -5.58
N HIS A 293 0.38 7.44 -6.04
CA HIS A 293 1.69 7.63 -5.39
C HIS A 293 2.39 8.97 -5.73
N GLY A 294 1.75 9.86 -6.50
CA GLY A 294 2.33 11.13 -6.91
C GLY A 294 2.16 12.22 -5.86
N ARG A 295 3.21 13.04 -5.65
CA ARG A 295 3.16 14.21 -4.74
C ARG A 295 2.87 15.54 -5.43
N ASN A 296 2.74 15.57 -6.75
CA ASN A 296 2.33 16.75 -7.52
C ASN A 296 0.95 17.21 -7.00
N PRO A 297 0.62 18.51 -6.96
CA PRO A 297 -0.66 18.98 -6.39
C PRO A 297 -1.92 18.37 -7.02
N TYR A 298 -1.87 17.91 -8.28
CA TYR A 298 -3.00 17.20 -8.92
C TYR A 298 -3.17 15.73 -8.50
N CYS A 299 -2.13 15.13 -7.93
CA CYS A 299 -2.07 13.71 -7.53
C CYS A 299 -2.57 13.48 -6.09
N ILE A 300 -2.38 14.47 -5.19
CA ILE A 300 -2.72 14.36 -3.77
C ILE A 300 -4.20 14.01 -3.58
N ASP A 301 -4.48 12.98 -2.78
CA ASP A 301 -5.82 12.45 -2.47
C ASP A 301 -6.63 12.05 -3.72
N LYS A 302 -6.07 11.16 -4.55
CA LYS A 302 -6.68 10.62 -5.77
C LYS A 302 -6.52 9.09 -5.88
N ASN A 303 -7.35 8.48 -6.74
CA ASN A 303 -7.22 7.10 -7.21
C ASN A 303 -7.08 6.05 -6.10
N TYR A 304 -8.07 5.95 -5.21
CA TYR A 304 -8.01 5.04 -4.05
C TYR A 304 -8.48 3.59 -4.33
N GLY A 305 -9.07 3.30 -5.50
CA GLY A 305 -9.63 1.98 -5.82
C GLY A 305 -8.58 0.85 -5.76
N GLY A 306 -8.94 -0.31 -5.21
CA GLY A 306 -8.03 -1.45 -5.13
C GLY A 306 -8.01 -2.25 -6.44
N VAL A 307 -9.11 -2.94 -6.72
CA VAL A 307 -9.38 -3.72 -7.93
C VAL A 307 -10.08 -2.84 -8.98
N PHE A 308 -11.10 -2.08 -8.60
CA PHE A 308 -11.89 -1.27 -9.52
C PHE A 308 -11.65 0.24 -9.37
N ILE A 309 -11.45 0.94 -10.48
CA ILE A 309 -11.35 2.41 -10.52
C ILE A 309 -12.73 3.09 -10.61
N ILE A 310 -13.82 2.31 -10.61
CA ILE A 310 -15.19 2.80 -10.75
C ILE A 310 -15.60 3.74 -9.60
N TRP A 311 -15.08 3.51 -8.39
CA TRP A 311 -15.34 4.34 -7.21
C TRP A 311 -14.75 5.74 -7.36
N ASP A 312 -13.53 5.84 -7.88
CA ASP A 312 -12.90 7.10 -8.25
C ASP A 312 -13.62 7.79 -9.42
N LYS A 313 -14.09 7.02 -10.41
CA LYS A 313 -14.69 7.55 -11.66
C LYS A 313 -16.19 7.83 -11.60
N VAL A 314 -16.93 7.36 -10.59
CA VAL A 314 -18.40 7.44 -10.52
C VAL A 314 -18.93 8.87 -10.73
N ARG A 315 -18.23 9.89 -10.22
CA ARG A 315 -18.62 11.29 -10.41
C ARG A 315 -18.47 11.76 -11.86
N CYS A 316 -17.47 11.28 -12.59
CA CYS A 316 -17.33 11.56 -14.03
C CYS A 316 -18.43 10.90 -14.87
N VAL A 317 -19.01 9.79 -14.39
CA VAL A 317 -20.14 9.11 -15.05
C VAL A 317 -21.48 9.79 -14.73
N ILE A 318 -21.66 10.27 -13.49
CA ILE A 318 -22.89 10.95 -13.03
C ILE A 318 -22.99 12.41 -13.54
N SER A 319 -21.87 13.04 -13.92
CA SER A 319 -21.82 14.39 -14.49
C SER A 319 -22.35 14.50 -15.94
N TYR A 320 -23.61 14.09 -16.16
CA TYR A 320 -24.39 14.52 -17.32
C TYR A 320 -24.96 15.94 -17.07
N PRO A 321 -24.96 16.88 -18.05
CA PRO A 321 -25.30 18.29 -17.79
C PRO A 321 -26.74 18.59 -17.34
N ASP A 322 -27.71 17.71 -17.59
CA ASP A 322 -29.14 18.07 -17.55
C ASP A 322 -29.80 18.09 -16.15
N PHE A 323 -29.19 17.51 -15.12
CA PHE A 323 -29.89 17.37 -13.82
C PHE A 323 -30.10 18.68 -13.06
N ASP A 324 -29.23 19.68 -13.21
CA ASP A 324 -29.43 21.00 -12.61
C ASP A 324 -30.34 21.91 -13.47
N ALA A 325 -30.48 21.61 -14.77
CA ALA A 325 -31.50 22.23 -15.64
C ALA A 325 -32.93 21.79 -15.26
N ILE A 326 -33.10 20.56 -14.78
CA ILE A 326 -34.37 20.07 -14.21
C ILE A 326 -34.65 20.74 -12.85
N ALA A 327 -33.63 20.87 -11.99
CA ALA A 327 -33.76 21.51 -10.68
C ALA A 327 -34.17 22.99 -10.76
N THR A 328 -33.70 23.72 -11.78
CA THR A 328 -34.06 25.13 -12.00
C THR A 328 -35.47 25.31 -12.59
N LYS A 329 -35.90 24.46 -13.54
CA LYS A 329 -37.28 24.50 -14.07
C LYS A 329 -38.36 24.28 -13.01
N ASN A 330 -38.13 23.40 -12.04
CA ASN A 330 -39.12 23.07 -11.00
C ASN A 330 -39.36 24.17 -9.94
N ARG A 331 -38.73 25.35 -10.05
CA ARG A 331 -39.17 26.54 -9.29
C ARG A 331 -40.39 27.23 -9.89
N ALA A 332 -40.76 26.94 -11.14
CA ALA A 332 -41.90 27.56 -11.84
C ALA A 332 -43.22 26.77 -11.65
N GLY A 333 -43.65 26.61 -10.39
CA GLY A 333 -45.06 26.42 -10.01
C GLY A 333 -45.79 25.13 -10.45
N VAL A 334 -45.77 24.10 -9.59
CA VAL A 334 -46.91 23.17 -9.45
C VAL A 334 -47.19 22.94 -7.96
N LEU A 335 -48.44 23.17 -7.53
CA LEU A 335 -48.92 22.85 -6.19
C LEU A 335 -49.36 21.39 -6.12
N PHE A 336 -48.54 20.50 -5.55
CA PHE A 336 -48.97 19.16 -5.15
C PHE A 336 -48.99 19.00 -3.63
N ASN A 337 -50.16 18.62 -3.10
CA ASN A 337 -50.43 18.54 -1.67
C ASN A 337 -50.26 17.11 -1.14
N SER A 338 -49.05 16.75 -0.68
CA SER A 338 -48.74 15.42 -0.13
C SER A 338 -47.73 15.47 1.04
N ARG A 339 -48.09 16.22 2.08
CA ARG A 339 -47.23 16.54 3.26
C ARG A 339 -46.66 15.34 4.05
N GLY A 340 -47.07 14.09 3.77
CA GLY A 340 -46.53 12.89 4.42
C GLY A 340 -45.38 12.19 3.67
N VAL A 341 -45.31 12.30 2.33
CA VAL A 341 -44.37 11.50 1.50
C VAL A 341 -43.09 12.29 1.19
N THR A 342 -43.19 13.62 1.11
CA THR A 342 -42.10 14.48 0.67
C THR A 342 -40.92 14.54 1.64
N LEU A 343 -41.13 14.46 2.96
CA LEU A 343 -40.03 14.60 3.93
C LEU A 343 -39.08 13.40 3.94
N LEU A 344 -39.61 12.17 3.91
CA LEU A 344 -38.78 10.97 3.81
C LEU A 344 -38.11 10.89 2.43
N GLY A 345 -38.83 11.27 1.37
CA GLY A 345 -38.28 11.37 0.01
C GLY A 345 -37.11 12.34 -0.08
N THR A 346 -37.24 13.58 0.42
CA THR A 346 -36.13 14.56 0.39
C THR A 346 -35.02 14.22 1.38
N LEU A 347 -35.31 13.58 2.51
CA LEU A 347 -34.29 13.07 3.42
C LEU A 347 -33.45 11.98 2.75
N ILE A 348 -34.09 10.98 2.12
CA ILE A 348 -33.40 9.94 1.36
C ILE A 348 -32.64 10.54 0.17
N GLN A 349 -33.23 11.49 -0.57
CA GLN A 349 -32.56 12.16 -1.69
C GLN A 349 -31.36 13.02 -1.23
N SER A 350 -31.43 13.62 -0.04
CA SER A 350 -30.36 14.41 0.57
C SER A 350 -29.24 13.52 1.10
N ILE A 351 -29.58 12.44 1.82
CA ILE A 351 -28.63 11.40 2.25
C ILE A 351 -27.94 10.79 1.02
N TYR A 352 -28.69 10.41 -0.02
CA TYR A 352 -28.15 9.89 -1.27
C TYR A 352 -27.23 10.90 -1.97
N ARG A 353 -27.65 12.18 -2.12
CA ARG A 353 -26.77 13.22 -2.70
C ARG A 353 -25.52 13.41 -1.85
N SER A 354 -25.60 13.49 -0.52
CA SER A 354 -24.44 13.64 0.36
C SER A 354 -23.49 12.45 0.25
N ILE A 355 -23.99 11.21 0.38
CA ILE A 355 -23.21 9.99 0.27
C ILE A 355 -22.57 9.89 -1.12
N THR A 356 -23.35 9.92 -2.19
CA THR A 356 -22.84 9.64 -3.56
C THR A 356 -21.95 10.75 -4.12
N PHE A 357 -22.18 12.04 -3.80
CA PHE A 357 -21.27 13.13 -4.25
C PHE A 357 -19.98 13.27 -3.41
N GLN A 358 -19.94 12.74 -2.19
CA GLN A 358 -18.79 12.87 -1.30
C GLN A 358 -17.92 11.61 -1.29
N MET A 359 -18.53 10.41 -1.24
CA MET A 359 -17.82 9.12 -1.23
C MET A 359 -16.95 8.91 -2.47
N PHE A 360 -17.42 9.36 -3.63
CA PHE A 360 -16.85 9.01 -4.93
C PHE A 360 -16.41 10.25 -5.72
N GLY A 361 -15.65 10.03 -6.80
CA GLY A 361 -15.18 11.13 -7.66
C GLY A 361 -13.76 11.61 -7.39
N THR A 362 -12.91 10.76 -6.84
CA THR A 362 -11.48 11.00 -6.55
C THR A 362 -10.55 10.69 -7.74
N PHE A 363 -11.08 10.49 -8.94
CA PHE A 363 -10.26 10.17 -10.12
C PHE A 363 -9.38 11.34 -10.59
N ALA A 364 -8.11 11.03 -10.88
CA ALA A 364 -7.22 11.84 -11.70
C ALA A 364 -6.49 10.97 -12.73
N ALA A 365 -6.45 11.43 -13.98
CA ALA A 365 -5.66 10.79 -15.04
C ALA A 365 -4.18 11.22 -14.96
N GLU A 366 -3.29 10.33 -15.36
CA GLU A 366 -1.86 10.60 -15.46
C GLU A 366 -1.57 11.62 -16.57
N ARG A 367 -0.84 12.68 -16.24
CA ARG A 367 -0.50 13.76 -17.18
C ARG A 367 0.86 13.50 -17.82
N LYS A 368 0.97 13.75 -19.13
CA LYS A 368 2.24 13.59 -19.88
C LYS A 368 3.12 14.84 -19.82
N ASP A 369 2.48 15.99 -19.65
CA ASP A 369 3.04 17.32 -19.45
C ASP A 369 3.59 17.53 -18.02
N ASP A 370 2.96 16.91 -17.01
CA ASP A 370 3.44 16.87 -15.63
C ASP A 370 3.34 15.44 -15.05
N PRO A 371 4.32 14.56 -15.33
CA PRO A 371 4.28 13.18 -14.87
C PRO A 371 4.37 13.06 -13.34
N PRO A 372 3.81 12.00 -12.73
CA PRO A 372 3.88 11.79 -11.28
C PRO A 372 5.32 11.73 -10.76
N ILE A 373 5.59 12.55 -9.75
CA ILE A 373 6.83 12.59 -8.98
C ILE A 373 6.53 11.91 -7.65
N TYR A 374 7.34 10.93 -7.27
CA TYR A 374 7.10 10.08 -6.10
C TYR A 374 7.79 10.61 -4.83
N GLY A 375 7.52 9.95 -3.71
CA GLY A 375 7.96 10.34 -2.37
C GLY A 375 6.91 11.18 -1.65
N LEU A 376 7.21 11.56 -0.41
CA LEU A 376 6.35 12.43 0.37
C LEU A 376 6.44 13.89 -0.12
N VAL A 377 5.43 14.70 0.17
CA VAL A 377 5.44 16.17 -0.08
C VAL A 377 6.68 16.83 0.56
N HIS A 378 7.19 16.27 1.67
CA HIS A 378 8.52 16.53 2.21
C HIS A 378 9.20 15.18 2.45
N ASN A 379 10.31 14.90 1.77
CA ASN A 379 11.04 13.64 1.95
C ASN A 379 11.91 13.66 3.20
N GLU A 380 11.95 12.53 3.91
CA GLU A 380 12.72 12.36 5.14
C GLU A 380 14.20 12.07 4.93
N ASN A 381 14.60 11.71 3.70
CA ASN A 381 16.01 11.57 3.29
C ASN A 381 16.82 10.61 4.19
N THR A 382 16.23 9.44 4.48
CA THR A 382 16.82 8.36 5.28
C THR A 382 16.21 7.01 4.87
N PHE A 383 16.98 5.93 4.99
CA PHE A 383 16.52 4.55 4.81
C PHE A 383 16.21 3.83 6.14
N ASN A 384 16.34 4.51 7.28
CA ASN A 384 16.12 3.98 8.63
C ASN A 384 14.69 3.42 8.82
N GLN A 385 14.60 2.09 8.84
CA GLN A 385 13.33 1.36 8.87
C GLN A 385 12.47 1.71 10.08
N ILE A 386 13.05 1.72 11.29
CA ILE A 386 12.28 2.00 12.51
C ILE A 386 11.78 3.45 12.53
N TYR A 387 12.58 4.39 12.02
CA TYR A 387 12.16 5.79 11.88
C TYR A 387 11.03 5.93 10.85
N LEU A 388 11.19 5.40 9.63
CA LEU A 388 10.19 5.47 8.56
C LEU A 388 8.84 4.88 8.98
N GLN A 389 8.84 3.82 9.82
CA GLN A 389 7.62 3.18 10.36
C GLN A 389 6.90 4.00 11.46
N ALA A 390 7.55 5.00 12.08
CA ALA A 390 7.03 5.67 13.29
C ALA A 390 7.02 7.21 13.26
N HIS A 391 7.82 7.84 12.40
CA HIS A 391 8.06 9.29 12.44
C HIS A 391 6.79 10.15 12.37
N VAL A 392 5.84 9.89 11.45
CA VAL A 392 4.58 10.67 11.36
C VAL A 392 3.73 10.56 12.63
N LEU A 393 3.70 9.39 13.29
CA LEU A 393 2.99 9.22 14.56
C LEU A 393 3.66 10.02 15.68
N TRP A 394 5.00 9.96 15.75
CA TRP A 394 5.79 10.73 16.71
C TRP A 394 5.63 12.25 16.49
N ASP A 395 5.73 12.71 15.25
CA ASP A 395 5.53 14.09 14.85
C ASP A 395 4.14 14.60 15.21
N MET A 396 3.11 13.81 14.97
CA MET A 396 1.73 14.12 15.30
C MET A 396 1.49 14.27 16.81
N ILE A 397 2.09 13.39 17.63
CA ILE A 397 1.91 13.38 19.09
C ILE A 397 2.79 14.45 19.76
N TYR A 398 4.06 14.54 19.37
CA TYR A 398 5.07 15.37 20.04
C TYR A 398 5.26 16.74 19.36
N PHE A 399 5.66 16.75 18.08
CA PHE A 399 6.09 17.99 17.41
C PHE A 399 4.94 18.90 16.95
N LYS A 400 3.83 18.37 16.40
CA LYS A 400 2.64 19.19 16.04
C LYS A 400 2.11 19.97 17.24
N GLY A 401 2.15 19.36 18.44
CA GLY A 401 1.77 20.00 19.69
C GLY A 401 2.71 21.10 20.18
N GLN A 402 3.90 21.24 19.60
CA GLN A 402 4.93 22.23 19.97
C GLN A 402 5.21 23.27 18.87
N MET A 403 4.79 23.03 17.63
CA MET A 403 5.02 23.94 16.50
C MET A 403 4.54 25.37 16.79
N LYS A 404 5.38 26.32 16.41
CA LYS A 404 5.16 27.77 16.51
C LYS A 404 5.36 28.41 15.14
N ASN A 405 4.71 29.54 14.89
CA ASN A 405 5.02 30.39 13.74
C ASN A 405 6.28 31.24 13.99
N GLU A 406 6.69 32.06 13.01
CA GLU A 406 7.85 32.96 13.12
C GLU A 406 7.75 33.99 14.26
N LYS A 407 6.53 34.32 14.72
CA LYS A 407 6.29 35.23 15.86
C LYS A 407 6.38 34.51 17.22
N GLY A 408 6.65 33.21 17.23
CA GLY A 408 6.69 32.38 18.44
C GLY A 408 5.31 31.94 18.97
N GLU A 409 4.24 32.25 18.23
CA GLU A 409 2.85 31.91 18.58
C GLU A 409 2.57 30.43 18.23
N PRO A 410 1.85 29.65 19.05
CA PRO A 410 1.55 28.25 18.74
C PRO A 410 0.74 28.09 17.44
N LEU A 411 1.24 27.25 16.52
CA LEU A 411 0.59 26.99 15.23
C LEU A 411 -0.72 26.19 15.39
N PHE A 412 -0.84 25.43 16.49
CA PHE A 412 -2.06 24.73 16.91
C PHE A 412 -2.45 25.19 18.33
N PRO A 413 -3.11 26.36 18.47
CA PRO A 413 -3.43 26.93 19.77
C PRO A 413 -4.61 26.21 20.43
N GLY A 414 -4.45 25.86 21.71
CA GLY A 414 -5.46 25.13 22.50
C GLY A 414 -5.52 23.61 22.20
N LEU A 415 -6.04 22.84 23.16
CA LEU A 415 -6.08 21.37 23.07
C LEU A 415 -6.90 20.88 21.85
N THR A 416 -8.04 21.53 21.57
CA THR A 416 -8.92 21.17 20.45
C THR A 416 -8.22 21.19 19.10
N ASN A 417 -7.36 22.17 18.83
CA ASN A 417 -6.63 22.24 17.56
C ASN A 417 -5.51 21.20 17.48
N LYS A 418 -4.91 20.79 18.62
CA LYS A 418 -3.93 19.69 18.66
C LYS A 418 -4.60 18.33 18.38
N ILE A 419 -5.79 18.10 18.96
CA ILE A 419 -6.60 16.90 18.66
C ILE A 419 -7.01 16.88 17.18
N LYS A 420 -7.51 18.01 16.64
CA LYS A 420 -7.81 18.13 15.21
C LYS A 420 -6.58 17.85 14.33
N ALA A 421 -5.39 18.34 14.70
CA ALA A 421 -4.16 18.09 13.95
C ALA A 421 -3.73 16.60 13.87
N ALA A 422 -4.35 15.73 14.66
CA ALA A 422 -4.19 14.27 14.61
C ALA A 422 -5.36 13.54 13.90
N LEU A 423 -6.59 14.05 14.03
CA LEU A 423 -7.81 13.39 13.50
C LEU A 423 -8.29 13.95 12.14
N TYR A 424 -7.83 15.12 11.73
CA TYR A 424 -8.13 15.73 10.42
C TYR A 424 -7.03 15.36 9.41
N PRO A 425 -7.17 15.70 8.11
CA PRO A 425 -6.19 15.34 7.09
C PRO A 425 -4.75 15.78 7.40
N PRO A 426 -3.72 15.07 6.90
CA PRO A 426 -2.31 15.34 7.22
C PRO A 426 -1.88 16.81 7.03
N GLY A 427 -2.42 17.49 6.02
CA GLY A 427 -2.17 18.90 5.68
C GLY A 427 -3.06 19.93 6.39
N TRP A 428 -3.91 19.53 7.36
CA TRP A 428 -4.82 20.47 8.03
C TRP A 428 -4.10 21.41 9.02
N PHE A 429 -4.46 22.70 8.95
CA PHE A 429 -4.08 23.75 9.89
C PHE A 429 -5.33 24.56 10.32
N PRO A 430 -5.31 25.28 11.46
CA PRO A 430 -6.43 26.13 11.88
C PRO A 430 -6.81 27.15 10.79
N GLY A 431 -8.09 27.18 10.42
CA GLY A 431 -8.61 28.00 9.32
C GLY A 431 -8.73 27.28 7.97
N VAL A 432 -8.05 26.13 7.77
CA VAL A 432 -8.19 25.34 6.54
C VAL A 432 -9.58 24.66 6.51
N PRO A 433 -10.37 24.82 5.43
CA PRO A 433 -11.71 24.27 5.34
C PRO A 433 -11.68 22.74 5.12
N VAL A 434 -12.44 22.04 5.96
CA VAL A 434 -12.69 20.60 5.86
C VAL A 434 -14.18 20.33 5.71
N ARG A 435 -14.52 19.22 5.09
CA ARG A 435 -15.88 18.66 5.02
C ARG A 435 -15.94 17.38 5.87
N PRO A 436 -17.04 17.10 6.61
CA PRO A 436 -17.22 15.80 7.21
C PRO A 436 -17.34 14.73 6.12
N PHE A 437 -16.86 13.53 6.41
CA PHE A 437 -16.95 12.36 5.54
C PHE A 437 -17.20 11.13 6.42
N PHE A 438 -18.36 10.48 6.33
CA PHE A 438 -18.72 9.29 7.13
C PHE A 438 -18.43 9.47 8.64
N HIS A 439 -17.26 9.02 9.14
CA HIS A 439 -16.79 9.23 10.52
C HIS A 439 -15.43 9.96 10.65
N TRP A 440 -14.94 10.61 9.58
CA TRP A 440 -13.75 11.47 9.55
C TRP A 440 -14.03 12.79 8.82
N PHE A 441 -12.97 13.49 8.38
CA PHE A 441 -13.06 14.76 7.65
C PHE A 441 -12.10 14.75 6.45
N SER A 442 -12.55 15.19 5.27
CA SER A 442 -11.69 15.45 4.10
C SER A 442 -11.30 16.93 4.01
N LEU A 443 -10.22 17.25 3.31
CA LEU A 443 -10.01 18.61 2.81
C LEU A 443 -11.09 18.98 1.77
N VAL A 444 -11.43 20.27 1.68
CA VAL A 444 -12.29 20.77 0.58
C VAL A 444 -11.51 20.90 -0.72
N ASP A 445 -10.27 21.38 -0.64
CA ASP A 445 -9.25 21.38 -1.70
C ASP A 445 -8.07 20.53 -1.22
N THR A 446 -7.74 19.47 -1.95
CA THR A 446 -6.67 18.52 -1.61
C THR A 446 -5.28 19.02 -2.04
N ALA A 447 -5.22 20.02 -2.92
CA ALA A 447 -3.97 20.70 -3.29
C ALA A 447 -3.60 21.83 -2.30
N TYR A 448 -4.49 22.17 -1.36
CA TYR A 448 -4.27 23.27 -0.43
C TYR A 448 -3.00 23.05 0.41
N GLY A 449 -2.07 24.01 0.31
CA GLY A 449 -0.80 23.96 1.05
C GLY A 449 0.29 23.08 0.41
N VAL A 450 -0.01 22.38 -0.69
CA VAL A 450 0.94 21.50 -1.38
C VAL A 450 1.84 22.33 -2.32
N PRO A 451 3.16 22.36 -2.12
CA PRO A 451 4.07 23.02 -3.05
C PRO A 451 4.23 22.23 -4.35
N GLU A 452 4.45 22.93 -5.46
CA GLU A 452 4.93 22.29 -6.69
C GLU A 452 6.33 21.69 -6.45
N PRO A 453 6.59 20.43 -6.87
CA PRO A 453 7.90 19.82 -6.70
C PRO A 453 9.02 20.59 -7.40
N GLU A 454 10.12 20.83 -6.70
CA GLU A 454 11.31 21.50 -7.26
C GLU A 454 11.90 20.65 -8.42
N LYS A 455 12.15 21.30 -9.57
CA LYS A 455 12.69 20.68 -10.79
C LYS A 455 14.10 21.25 -11.04
N PRO A 456 15.13 20.42 -11.32
CA PRO A 456 15.10 18.97 -11.49
C PRO A 456 14.88 18.21 -10.17
N VAL A 457 14.15 17.08 -10.25
CA VAL A 457 13.87 16.24 -9.09
C VAL A 457 15.13 15.47 -8.70
N VAL A 458 15.70 15.79 -7.53
CA VAL A 458 16.84 15.07 -6.94
C VAL A 458 16.31 14.08 -5.90
N ARG A 459 16.48 12.78 -6.16
CA ARG A 459 16.11 11.68 -5.24
C ARG A 459 17.23 11.43 -4.22
N TYR A 460 16.88 11.10 -2.98
CA TYR A 460 17.83 10.69 -1.95
C TYR A 460 18.40 9.30 -2.23
N ASN A 461 19.65 9.24 -2.67
CA ASN A 461 20.36 7.99 -2.98
C ASN A 461 21.88 8.16 -2.76
N PRO A 462 22.39 8.07 -1.51
CA PRO A 462 23.79 8.28 -1.21
C PRO A 462 24.70 7.27 -1.95
N PRO A 463 25.71 7.72 -2.72
CA PRO A 463 26.46 6.82 -3.60
C PRO A 463 27.38 5.87 -2.82
N LEU A 464 27.15 4.56 -2.98
CA LEU A 464 27.92 3.49 -2.34
C LEU A 464 29.07 2.97 -3.22
N LYS A 465 30.20 2.60 -2.59
CA LYS A 465 31.33 1.89 -3.23
C LYS A 465 30.84 0.55 -3.81
N THR A 466 31.37 0.11 -4.96
CA THR A 466 30.90 -1.11 -5.65
C THR A 466 31.01 -2.38 -4.80
N TRP A 467 32.11 -2.57 -4.05
CA TRP A 467 32.26 -3.71 -3.15
C TRP A 467 31.20 -3.72 -2.04
N LEU A 468 30.83 -2.54 -1.51
CA LEU A 468 29.81 -2.40 -0.47
C LEU A 468 28.41 -2.71 -1.02
N LYS A 469 28.12 -2.33 -2.28
CA LYS A 469 26.89 -2.76 -2.96
C LYS A 469 26.82 -4.29 -3.07
N LEU A 470 27.90 -4.95 -3.50
CA LEU A 470 27.96 -6.41 -3.62
C LEU A 470 27.82 -7.11 -2.27
N TYR A 471 28.48 -6.59 -1.23
CA TYR A 471 28.37 -7.07 0.14
C TYR A 471 26.92 -6.99 0.67
N LEU A 472 26.28 -5.83 0.51
CA LEU A 472 24.89 -5.61 0.94
C LEU A 472 23.90 -6.45 0.14
N ILE A 473 24.11 -6.66 -1.17
CA ILE A 473 23.32 -7.59 -1.99
C ILE A 473 23.45 -9.03 -1.47
N GLY A 474 24.66 -9.49 -1.15
CA GLY A 474 24.89 -10.82 -0.58
C GLY A 474 24.20 -11.02 0.77
N HIS A 475 24.35 -10.05 1.68
CA HIS A 475 23.73 -10.10 3.00
C HIS A 475 22.21 -9.93 2.94
N PHE A 476 21.68 -9.13 2.02
CA PHE A 476 20.25 -9.02 1.77
C PHE A 476 19.66 -10.31 1.19
N THR A 477 20.37 -10.96 0.26
CA THR A 477 19.97 -12.28 -0.28
C THR A 477 19.92 -13.33 0.83
N LEU A 478 20.88 -13.30 1.75
CA LEU A 478 20.89 -14.17 2.94
C LEU A 478 19.75 -13.82 3.92
N LEU A 479 19.48 -12.54 4.17
CA LEU A 479 18.35 -12.09 5.00
C LEU A 479 17.01 -12.58 4.43
N LEU A 480 16.78 -12.41 3.12
CA LEU A 480 15.59 -12.88 2.42
C LEU A 480 15.46 -14.41 2.52
N ALA A 481 16.56 -15.15 2.38
CA ALA A 481 16.57 -16.60 2.52
C ALA A 481 16.19 -17.09 3.93
N ILE A 482 16.72 -16.42 4.97
CA ILE A 482 16.36 -16.70 6.38
C ILE A 482 14.90 -16.34 6.64
N PHE A 483 14.42 -15.22 6.10
CA PHE A 483 13.03 -14.78 6.25
C PHE A 483 12.02 -15.75 5.60
N LEU A 484 12.29 -16.22 4.37
CA LEU A 484 11.45 -17.22 3.69
C LEU A 484 11.43 -18.57 4.41
N HIS A 485 12.51 -18.93 5.11
CA HIS A 485 12.56 -20.10 5.99
C HIS A 485 11.79 -19.87 7.30
N PHE A 486 11.91 -18.68 7.89
CA PHE A 486 11.15 -18.26 9.06
C PHE A 486 9.65 -18.30 8.81
N GLU A 487 9.14 -17.74 7.70
CA GLU A 487 7.69 -17.79 7.39
C GLU A 487 7.17 -19.21 7.21
N TYR A 488 7.97 -20.13 6.66
CA TYR A 488 7.59 -21.54 6.49
C TYR A 488 7.54 -22.30 7.84
N ASP A 489 8.46 -22.02 8.76
CA ASP A 489 8.51 -22.68 10.07
C ASP A 489 7.80 -21.89 11.18
N ARG A 490 7.26 -20.71 10.88
CA ARG A 490 6.57 -19.80 11.82
C ARG A 490 5.53 -20.48 12.73
N PRO A 491 4.70 -21.44 12.26
CA PRO A 491 3.76 -22.16 13.14
C PRO A 491 4.41 -23.18 14.09
N ARG A 492 5.72 -23.44 13.94
CA ARG A 492 6.50 -24.43 14.70
C ARG A 492 7.51 -23.80 15.68
N LEU A 493 7.69 -22.48 15.64
CA LEU A 493 8.62 -21.76 16.51
C LEU A 493 8.02 -21.57 17.91
N ASP A 494 8.85 -21.70 18.95
CA ASP A 494 8.49 -21.19 20.27
C ASP A 494 8.68 -19.67 20.37
N TYR A 495 8.21 -19.08 21.48
CA TYR A 495 8.25 -17.63 21.70
C TYR A 495 9.67 -17.04 21.77
N VAL A 496 10.67 -17.80 22.23
CA VAL A 496 12.06 -17.36 22.32
C VAL A 496 12.68 -17.35 20.93
N ASP A 497 12.55 -18.46 20.20
CA ASP A 497 13.14 -18.62 18.88
C ASP A 497 12.46 -17.71 17.84
N PHE A 498 11.14 -17.45 17.99
CA PHE A 498 10.43 -16.40 17.26
C PHE A 498 11.00 -15.01 17.59
N SER A 499 11.09 -14.64 18.87
CA SER A 499 11.55 -13.29 19.30
C SER A 499 12.99 -13.01 18.88
N LEU A 500 13.89 -14.00 18.98
CA LEU A 500 15.27 -13.88 18.52
C LEU A 500 15.37 -13.67 17.01
N LYS A 501 14.52 -14.33 16.21
CA LYS A 501 14.46 -14.13 14.76
C LYS A 501 13.91 -12.75 14.39
N ILE A 502 12.89 -12.25 15.10
CA ILE A 502 12.42 -10.86 14.95
C ILE A 502 13.52 -9.85 15.28
N ALA A 503 14.25 -10.05 16.39
CA ALA A 503 15.37 -9.19 16.76
C ALA A 503 16.50 -9.21 15.73
N PHE A 504 16.87 -10.40 15.20
CA PHE A 504 17.84 -10.54 14.12
C PHE A 504 17.42 -9.79 12.85
N PHE A 505 16.14 -9.87 12.45
CA PHE A 505 15.63 -9.14 11.30
C PHE A 505 15.72 -7.63 11.52
N LEU A 506 15.24 -7.12 12.67
CA LEU A 506 15.30 -5.69 13.01
C LEU A 506 16.73 -5.14 13.01
N VAL A 507 17.67 -5.83 13.66
CA VAL A 507 19.07 -5.41 13.68
C VAL A 507 19.65 -5.41 12.27
N THR A 508 19.47 -6.48 11.48
CA THR A 508 20.01 -6.57 10.12
C THR A 508 19.45 -5.49 9.19
N MET A 509 18.15 -5.20 9.28
CA MET A 509 17.48 -4.13 8.55
C MET A 509 18.05 -2.74 8.92
N GLN A 510 18.28 -2.48 10.21
CA GLN A 510 18.89 -1.23 10.66
C GLN A 510 20.38 -1.13 10.28
N THR A 511 21.10 -2.25 10.16
CA THR A 511 22.48 -2.26 9.66
C THR A 511 22.54 -1.88 8.18
N PHE A 512 21.65 -2.41 7.34
CA PHE A 512 21.56 -1.98 5.93
C PHE A 512 21.21 -0.49 5.83
N SER A 513 20.25 -0.03 6.63
CA SER A 513 19.87 1.38 6.73
C SER A 513 21.06 2.27 7.07
N ALA A 514 21.86 1.89 8.07
CA ALA A 514 23.05 2.62 8.50
C ALA A 514 24.11 2.72 7.39
N PHE A 515 24.31 1.67 6.58
CA PHE A 515 25.20 1.75 5.41
C PHE A 515 24.62 2.59 4.27
N PHE A 516 23.32 2.52 4.02
CA PHE A 516 22.64 3.32 2.99
C PHE A 516 22.69 4.83 3.30
N ASP A 517 22.48 5.20 4.57
CA ASP A 517 22.54 6.57 5.08
C ASP A 517 23.97 7.03 5.42
N LYS A 518 24.98 6.16 5.24
CA LYS A 518 26.41 6.40 5.56
C LYS A 518 26.66 6.83 7.01
N CYS A 519 25.90 6.27 7.95
CA CYS A 519 26.07 6.53 9.37
C CYS A 519 27.44 6.04 9.88
N TRP A 520 28.13 6.89 10.65
CA TRP A 520 29.47 6.60 11.23
C TRP A 520 29.55 5.31 12.06
N TYR A 521 28.43 4.86 12.63
CA TYR A 521 28.33 3.65 13.44
C TYR A 521 28.02 2.37 12.65
N ALA A 522 27.87 2.44 11.31
CA ALA A 522 27.41 1.30 10.50
C ALA A 522 28.34 0.08 10.60
N SER A 523 29.67 0.29 10.51
CA SER A 523 30.69 -0.75 10.70
C SER A 523 30.58 -1.41 12.07
N SER A 524 30.44 -0.62 13.14
CA SER A 524 30.29 -1.12 14.52
C SER A 524 29.00 -1.93 14.70
N LEU A 525 27.90 -1.48 14.10
CA LEU A 525 26.61 -2.17 14.14
C LEU A 525 26.65 -3.51 13.39
N GLU A 526 27.34 -3.59 12.25
CA GLU A 526 27.56 -4.85 11.51
C GLU A 526 28.46 -5.83 12.27
N ILE A 527 29.52 -5.35 12.93
CA ILE A 527 30.36 -6.16 13.83
C ILE A 527 29.51 -6.73 14.97
N SER A 528 28.71 -5.91 15.65
CA SER A 528 27.78 -6.35 16.70
C SER A 528 26.75 -7.37 16.20
N ARG A 529 26.18 -7.13 15.01
CA ARG A 529 25.23 -8.04 14.35
C ARG A 529 25.86 -9.40 14.08
N CYS A 530 27.07 -9.43 13.52
CA CYS A 530 27.80 -10.66 13.25
C CYS A 530 28.14 -11.44 14.53
N PHE A 531 28.63 -10.77 15.57
CA PHE A 531 28.88 -11.45 16.86
C PHE A 531 27.60 -12.02 17.48
N GLY A 532 26.46 -11.33 17.38
CA GLY A 532 25.17 -11.85 17.83
C GLY A 532 24.74 -13.13 17.10
N VAL A 533 24.92 -13.16 15.76
CA VAL A 533 24.63 -14.35 14.95
C VAL A 533 25.58 -15.50 15.27
N MET A 534 26.89 -15.21 15.42
CA MET A 534 27.89 -16.21 15.83
C MET A 534 27.57 -16.79 17.22
N ALA A 535 27.16 -15.96 18.19
CA ALA A 535 26.78 -16.43 19.52
C ALA A 535 25.56 -17.37 19.47
N TYR A 536 24.49 -16.98 18.76
CA TYR A 536 23.28 -17.80 18.61
C TYR A 536 23.58 -19.16 17.95
N PHE A 537 24.28 -19.18 16.81
CA PHE A 537 24.62 -20.44 16.15
C PHE A 537 25.70 -21.24 16.91
N GLY A 538 26.59 -20.58 17.64
CA GLY A 538 27.55 -21.23 18.54
C GLY A 538 26.84 -22.03 19.63
N VAL A 539 25.91 -21.39 20.36
CA VAL A 539 25.08 -22.06 21.38
C VAL A 539 24.33 -23.25 20.79
N LEU A 540 23.66 -23.06 19.64
CA LEU A 540 22.93 -24.15 18.96
C LEU A 540 23.83 -25.32 18.56
N MET A 541 25.09 -25.07 18.18
CA MET A 541 26.05 -26.13 17.84
C MET A 541 26.61 -26.86 19.06
N THR A 542 26.65 -26.21 20.24
CA THR A 542 27.07 -26.82 21.52
C THR A 542 25.95 -27.51 22.30
N ASP A 543 24.69 -27.15 22.05
CA ASP A 543 23.52 -27.78 22.64
C ASP A 543 23.16 -29.12 21.94
N ARG A 544 22.24 -29.89 22.53
CA ARG A 544 21.71 -31.18 22.05
C ARG A 544 21.25 -31.20 20.59
N THR A 545 21.00 -30.04 19.98
CA THR A 545 20.62 -29.95 18.55
C THR A 545 21.81 -29.99 17.58
N GLY A 546 23.04 -29.81 18.07
CA GLY A 546 24.29 -30.23 17.41
C GLY A 546 24.75 -29.45 16.17
N VAL A 547 25.81 -29.96 15.54
CA VAL A 547 26.43 -29.35 14.35
C VAL A 547 25.66 -29.77 13.09
N ALA A 548 25.12 -28.79 12.36
CA ALA A 548 24.44 -29.00 11.08
C ALA A 548 25.00 -28.02 10.01
N PRO A 549 25.06 -28.39 8.72
CA PRO A 549 25.74 -27.59 7.69
C PRO A 549 25.26 -26.14 7.58
N HIS A 550 23.96 -25.88 7.74
CA HIS A 550 23.40 -24.52 7.72
C HIS A 550 23.88 -23.66 8.90
N ARG A 551 24.16 -24.27 10.06
CA ARG A 551 24.65 -23.58 11.27
C ARG A 551 26.11 -23.18 11.11
N VAL A 552 26.93 -24.11 10.62
CA VAL A 552 28.34 -23.86 10.27
C VAL A 552 28.43 -22.77 9.21
N PHE A 553 27.65 -22.86 8.13
CA PHE A 553 27.58 -21.83 7.09
C PHE A 553 27.23 -20.45 7.66
N MET A 554 26.15 -20.35 8.46
CA MET A 554 25.74 -19.09 9.08
C MET A 554 26.82 -18.50 10.00
N PHE A 555 27.44 -19.34 10.84
CA PHE A 555 28.53 -18.94 11.73
C PHE A 555 29.76 -18.46 10.94
N THR A 556 30.18 -19.20 9.91
CA THR A 556 31.35 -18.86 9.08
C THR A 556 31.15 -17.58 8.27
N VAL A 557 29.99 -17.38 7.64
CA VAL A 557 29.70 -16.15 6.85
C VAL A 557 29.72 -14.91 7.74
N HIS A 558 29.16 -15.00 8.95
CA HIS A 558 29.17 -13.90 9.91
C HIS A 558 30.54 -13.71 10.58
N GLY A 559 31.31 -14.78 10.80
CA GLY A 559 32.70 -14.69 11.26
C GLY A 559 33.63 -13.99 10.25
N ILE A 560 33.54 -14.34 8.97
CA ILE A 560 34.28 -13.66 7.89
C ILE A 560 33.87 -12.19 7.81
N SER A 561 32.57 -11.90 7.95
CA SER A 561 32.05 -10.52 7.95
C SER A 561 32.53 -9.71 9.16
N ALA A 562 32.54 -10.28 10.36
CA ALA A 562 33.08 -9.63 11.55
C ALA A 562 34.56 -9.29 11.35
N LEU A 563 35.38 -10.25 10.87
CA LEU A 563 36.80 -10.02 10.60
C LEU A 563 37.02 -8.94 9.53
N LEU A 564 36.23 -8.95 8.45
CA LEU A 564 36.26 -7.92 7.40
C LEU A 564 36.00 -6.52 7.98
N TRP A 565 34.94 -6.35 8.75
CA TRP A 565 34.56 -5.03 9.28
C TRP A 565 35.43 -4.59 10.45
N ILE A 566 35.98 -5.51 11.26
CA ILE A 566 37.02 -5.20 12.25
C ILE A 566 38.27 -4.68 11.53
N GLY A 567 38.74 -5.38 10.48
CA GLY A 567 39.88 -4.94 9.66
C GLY A 567 39.66 -3.56 9.04
N TYR A 568 38.51 -3.35 8.40
CA TYR A 568 38.12 -2.06 7.81
C TYR A 568 38.06 -0.92 8.85
N SER A 569 37.50 -1.20 10.04
CA SER A 569 37.43 -0.20 11.13
C SER A 569 38.82 0.12 11.71
N ILE A 570 39.74 -0.85 11.73
CA ILE A 570 41.14 -0.61 12.11
C ILE A 570 41.86 0.22 11.05
N GLU A 571 41.62 -0.04 9.75
CA GLU A 571 42.19 0.75 8.65
C GLU A 571 41.77 2.23 8.72
N GLU A 572 40.47 2.50 8.92
CA GLU A 572 39.93 3.86 9.05
C GLU A 572 40.44 4.60 10.31
N VAL A 573 40.76 3.89 11.40
CA VAL A 573 41.28 4.49 12.65
C VAL A 573 42.80 4.67 12.63
N VAL A 574 43.56 3.74 12.03
CA VAL A 574 45.03 3.75 12.04
C VAL A 574 45.60 4.59 10.88
N GLY A 575 44.83 4.82 9.81
CA GLY A 575 45.20 5.78 8.76
C GLY A 575 46.40 5.36 7.91
N LEU A 576 46.57 4.06 7.67
CA LEU A 576 47.61 3.55 6.77
C LEU A 576 47.36 4.05 5.33
N PRO A 577 48.35 4.66 4.66
CA PRO A 577 48.16 5.29 3.36
C PRO A 577 48.15 4.28 2.20
N VAL A 578 47.11 3.44 2.13
CA VAL A 578 46.78 2.67 0.92
C VAL A 578 45.95 3.58 -0.01
N HIS A 579 46.40 3.78 -1.25
CA HIS A 579 45.79 4.73 -2.18
C HIS A 579 44.42 4.27 -2.74
N PHE A 580 43.38 4.39 -1.92
CA PHE A 580 41.99 4.45 -2.37
C PHE A 580 41.41 5.83 -2.02
N GLY A 581 41.52 6.75 -2.98
CA GLY A 581 41.34 8.19 -2.77
C GLY A 581 40.01 8.56 -2.09
N GLN A 582 40.10 8.97 -0.83
CA GLN A 582 39.02 9.68 -0.15
C GLN A 582 39.20 11.18 -0.37
N SER A 583 38.22 11.82 -1.03
CA SER A 583 38.02 13.25 -0.87
C SER A 583 37.28 13.47 0.44
N ASN A 584 37.81 14.32 1.33
CA ASN A 584 37.21 14.66 2.62
C ASN A 584 35.90 15.47 2.43
N ALA A 585 34.81 14.78 2.11
CA ALA A 585 33.46 15.29 2.36
C ALA A 585 33.26 15.29 3.88
N GLY A 586 32.99 16.47 4.46
CA GLY A 586 32.99 16.67 5.90
C GLY A 586 32.02 15.76 6.66
N VAL A 587 32.34 15.50 7.93
CA VAL A 587 31.57 14.63 8.84
C VAL A 587 30.10 15.04 8.85
N ALA A 588 29.28 14.29 8.11
CA ALA A 588 27.85 14.33 8.27
C ALA A 588 27.53 13.71 9.63
N ALA A 589 27.15 14.55 10.59
CA ALA A 589 26.51 14.07 11.81
C ALA A 589 25.30 13.21 11.41
N ALA A 590 25.04 12.13 12.16
CA ALA A 590 23.74 11.46 12.09
C ALA A 590 22.65 12.54 12.29
N PRO A 591 21.49 12.45 11.59
CA PRO A 591 20.54 13.55 11.49
C PRO A 591 19.98 13.97 12.85
N VAL A 592 20.67 14.93 13.47
CA VAL A 592 20.10 15.81 14.50
C VAL A 592 18.93 16.50 13.83
N ILE A 593 17.75 16.38 14.44
CA ILE A 593 16.50 16.94 13.92
C ILE A 593 16.70 18.44 13.72
N ASP A 594 16.97 18.85 12.47
CA ASP A 594 17.29 20.23 12.17
C ASP A 594 16.01 21.05 12.32
N HIS A 595 15.94 21.92 13.33
CA HIS A 595 14.79 22.80 13.54
C HIS A 595 14.51 23.71 12.32
N ARG A 596 15.44 23.84 11.36
CA ARG A 596 15.21 24.47 10.05
C ARG A 596 14.31 23.67 9.11
N TYR A 597 14.12 22.35 9.31
CA TYR A 597 13.10 21.53 8.61
C TYR A 597 11.69 22.10 8.89
N ILE A 598 11.39 22.39 10.16
CA ILE A 598 10.13 23.02 10.57
C ILE A 598 10.03 24.45 9.98
N SER A 599 11.13 25.21 9.98
CA SER A 599 11.18 26.55 9.34
C SER A 599 10.90 26.51 7.83
N LYS A 600 11.41 25.50 7.10
CA LYS A 600 11.07 25.28 5.68
C LYS A 600 9.58 24.99 5.48
N ARG A 601 8.98 24.17 6.34
CA ARG A 601 7.53 23.88 6.30
C ARG A 601 6.68 25.12 6.57
N ILE A 602 7.08 25.94 7.54
CA ILE A 602 6.43 27.23 7.86
C ILE A 602 6.56 28.21 6.67
N SER A 603 7.75 28.37 6.10
CA SER A 603 8.00 29.31 4.99
C SER A 603 7.39 28.87 3.64
N ALA A 604 7.10 27.58 3.47
CA ALA A 604 6.25 27.09 2.37
C ALA A 604 4.77 27.50 2.58
N SER A 605 4.17 27.19 3.73
CA SER A 605 2.80 27.60 4.05
C SER A 605 2.62 29.13 4.06
N ARG A 606 3.66 29.87 4.49
CA ARG A 606 3.71 31.32 4.50
C ARG A 606 3.51 31.92 3.11
N ARG A 607 4.25 31.47 2.09
CA ARG A 607 4.11 31.98 0.72
C ARG A 607 2.71 31.77 0.15
N ILE A 608 2.01 30.73 0.59
CA ILE A 608 0.62 30.46 0.21
C ILE A 608 -0.35 31.41 0.96
N HIS A 609 -0.11 31.68 2.24
CA HIS A 609 -0.95 32.58 3.03
C HIS A 609 -0.73 34.08 2.71
N GLU A 610 0.49 34.46 2.29
CA GLU A 610 0.81 35.79 1.75
C GLU A 610 0.13 35.99 0.38
N ASN A 611 0.22 35.01 -0.54
CA ASN A 611 -0.54 35.02 -1.81
C ASN A 611 -2.07 35.05 -1.61
N GLU A 612 -2.59 34.39 -0.57
CA GLU A 612 -4.02 34.46 -0.19
C GLU A 612 -4.43 35.88 0.22
N ASN A 613 -3.59 36.57 1.00
CA ASN A 613 -3.84 37.96 1.38
C ASN A 613 -3.70 38.91 0.19
N GLU A 614 -2.71 38.72 -0.68
CA GLU A 614 -2.58 39.50 -1.92
C GLU A 614 -3.76 39.28 -2.87
N LYS A 615 -4.25 38.04 -3.03
CA LYS A 615 -5.48 37.76 -3.79
C LYS A 615 -6.72 38.40 -3.16
N LYS A 616 -6.88 38.36 -1.83
CA LYS A 616 -8.01 39.01 -1.14
C LYS A 616 -7.94 40.53 -1.23
N VAL A 617 -6.74 41.11 -1.14
CA VAL A 617 -6.50 42.54 -1.38
C VAL A 617 -6.83 42.90 -2.82
N ALA A 618 -6.34 42.17 -3.82
CA ALA A 618 -6.64 42.39 -5.23
C ALA A 618 -8.15 42.29 -5.53
N ILE A 619 -8.83 41.26 -5.02
CA ILE A 619 -10.29 41.12 -5.14
C ILE A 619 -11.01 42.30 -4.46
N SER A 620 -10.55 42.79 -3.31
CA SER A 620 -11.13 43.96 -2.64
C SER A 620 -10.88 45.29 -3.37
N ILE A 621 -9.78 45.39 -4.12
CA ILE A 621 -9.45 46.53 -4.98
C ILE A 621 -10.33 46.52 -6.23
N ILE A 622 -10.50 45.35 -6.86
CA ILE A 622 -11.41 45.15 -8.00
C ILE A 622 -12.86 45.46 -7.58
N SER A 623 -13.35 44.91 -6.46
CA SER A 623 -14.70 45.20 -5.97
C SER A 623 -14.90 46.66 -5.51
N LYS A 624 -13.83 47.44 -5.33
CA LYS A 624 -13.90 48.89 -5.13
C LYS A 624 -13.86 49.65 -6.46
N ALA A 625 -13.12 49.18 -7.46
CA ALA A 625 -13.15 49.75 -8.82
C ALA A 625 -14.56 49.63 -9.42
N ASP A 626 -15.21 48.48 -9.25
CA ASP A 626 -16.59 48.22 -9.70
C ASP A 626 -17.67 49.08 -9.01
N SER A 627 -17.29 49.87 -7.99
CA SER A 627 -18.20 50.82 -7.30
C SER A 627 -18.21 52.23 -7.91
N LEU A 628 -17.37 52.50 -8.92
CA LEU A 628 -17.34 53.77 -9.64
C LEU A 628 -18.22 53.70 -10.90
N THR A 629 -19.26 54.53 -10.96
CA THR A 629 -20.21 54.57 -12.09
C THR A 629 -19.52 55.01 -13.40
N PRO A 630 -19.74 54.31 -14.52
CA PRO A 630 -19.12 54.67 -15.80
C PRO A 630 -19.71 55.96 -16.38
N THR A 631 -18.85 56.94 -16.65
CA THR A 631 -19.18 58.07 -17.54
C THR A 631 -19.18 57.60 -19.00
N ALA A 632 -19.99 58.26 -19.84
CA ALA A 632 -20.26 57.79 -21.21
C ALA A 632 -19.01 57.84 -22.12
N PRO A 633 -18.85 56.88 -23.04
CA PRO A 633 -17.71 56.82 -23.94
C PRO A 633 -17.77 57.91 -25.03
N PRO A 634 -16.63 58.56 -25.38
CA PRO A 634 -16.56 59.45 -26.54
C PRO A 634 -16.64 58.65 -27.86
N GLN A 635 -17.12 59.28 -28.93
CA GLN A 635 -17.23 58.63 -30.24
C GLN A 635 -15.87 58.47 -30.95
N PRO A 636 -15.69 57.43 -31.79
CA PRO A 636 -14.45 57.17 -32.49
C PRO A 636 -14.27 58.08 -33.72
N PRO A 637 -13.06 58.62 -33.99
CA PRO A 637 -12.76 59.28 -35.25
C PRO A 637 -12.61 58.26 -36.41
N GLN A 638 -13.07 58.66 -37.60
CA GLN A 638 -12.89 57.91 -38.86
C GLN A 638 -11.54 58.26 -39.54
N PRO A 639 -11.02 57.41 -40.46
CA PRO A 639 -9.58 57.27 -40.68
C PRO A 639 -9.01 58.01 -41.91
N THR A 640 -7.68 58.21 -41.90
CA THR A 640 -6.89 58.65 -43.06
C THR A 640 -5.65 57.76 -43.30
N ALA A 641 -5.78 56.83 -44.26
CA ALA A 641 -4.79 56.37 -45.25
C ALA A 641 -3.28 56.15 -44.90
N GLN A 642 -2.80 54.94 -45.25
CA GLN A 642 -1.48 54.64 -45.89
C GLN A 642 -0.18 54.74 -45.02
N VAL A 643 0.91 53.98 -45.23
CA VAL A 643 1.22 52.76 -46.03
C VAL A 643 2.51 52.07 -45.50
N ALA A 644 2.78 50.82 -45.93
CA ALA A 644 4.00 49.99 -45.72
C ALA A 644 4.25 49.47 -44.27
N ILE A 645 4.55 48.20 -43.95
CA ILE A 645 5.22 47.02 -44.58
C ILE A 645 6.71 46.87 -44.16
N HIS A 646 7.12 45.61 -43.94
CA HIS A 646 8.44 45.08 -43.51
C HIS A 646 8.83 45.25 -42.02
N SER A 647 9.63 44.37 -41.40
CA SER A 647 9.67 42.87 -41.38
C SER A 647 10.83 42.39 -40.49
N ALA A 648 10.70 41.19 -39.91
CA ALA A 648 11.77 40.30 -39.44
C ALA A 648 12.71 40.80 -38.31
N LEU A 649 12.45 40.29 -37.11
CA LEU A 649 13.40 39.46 -36.35
C LEU A 649 12.63 38.41 -35.55
#